data_AF-A0A353RYG4-F1
#
_entry.id   AF-A0A353RYG4-F1
#
_cell.length_a   1.000
_cell.length_b   1.000
_cell.length_c   1.000
_cell.angle_alpha   90.00
_cell.angle_beta   90.00
_cell.angle_gamma   90.00
#
_symmetry.space_group_name_H-M   'P 1'
#
loop_
_entity.id
_entity.type
_entity.pdbx_description
1 polymer ?
#
loop_
_entity_poly.entity_id
_entity_poly.type
_entity_poly.pdbx_seq_one_letter_code
_entity_poly.pdbx_strand_id
1 'polypeptide(L)'
;MKNGINLFKTKTTKTKGVDMEKYQITKTIRFKLLPDNAHEIVEKVKSLKTSNVDELMDEVKNVHLKGLELLFALKKYFYFDGNQCKSFKSTLEIKARWLRLYTPDQYYLKKSSKNSYQLKSLSYFKDVFNDWLFNWEESVSELAIIYEKYKICQHQRDSRADIALLIKKLSMKEYFPFISDLIDCVNDKNSNKTFLMKLSEELSVLLEKCNSRALPYQSNGIVVGKASLNYYTVSKSEKMLQNEYEDVCQSLDKNYDITEMKVILYKEKLDNLNFKDVTIANAYNLLKENKALQKRLFSEYVSQGKVLSLIKTELPLFSNINDNDFEKYKEWSNEIKKLADKKNTFCKKTQQDKIKDIQNKISELKKKRGALFQYKFTSFQKHCDNYKKVAVQYGKLKARKKAIEKDEIEANLLRYWSVILEQEDKHSLVLIPKNNAKDAKQYIETINTKGGKYIIHHLDSLTLRALNKLCFNAVDIEKGQMVRENTFYQGIKEEFERNKINCDNQGVLKIQGLYSFKTEGGQINEKEAVEFFKEVLKSNYAREVLNLPYDLESNIFQKEYTNLDQFRQDLEKCCYALHSKIGKDDLDEFTRRFEAQVFDITSIDLKSKKEKTKTTGEMKKHTQLWLEFWKGAIEQNFATRVNPELSIFWRAPKSSREKKYGKGSDLYDPNKNNRYLYEQYTLALTITENAGSHFKDIAFKDTSKIKEAIKEFNMSLSQSKYCFGIDRGNAELVSLCLIKNEKDFPFEKFPVYRLRDLTYQGDFKDKHDQMRYGVAIKNISYFIDQEDLFEKNNLSAIDMTTAKLIKNKIVLNGDVLTYLKLKEETAKHKLTQFFQGSSINKNSRVYFDEDENVFKITTNRNHNPEEIIYFYRGEYGAIKNKNDLEDILNEYLCKMETGESEIVLLNRVNHLRDAISANIVGILSYLIDLFPETIVALENLAKGTIDRHVSQSYENITRRFEWALYRKLLNKQLAPPELKENILLREGDDKIDQFGIIHFVEEKNTSKDCPNCRKTTQQTNDNKFKEKKFVCKSCGFDTSKDRKGMDSLNSPDTVAAYNVARKKFES
;
A
#
# COMPACT_ATOMS: atom_id res chain seq x y z
N MET A 1 -20.65 -41.97 42.20
CA MET A 1 -21.36 -42.50 41.01
C MET A 1 -21.21 -41.49 39.88
N LYS A 2 -21.04 -42.00 38.65
CA LYS A 2 -20.64 -41.25 37.45
C LYS A 2 -21.72 -40.25 37.02
N ASN A 3 -21.32 -39.04 36.63
CA ASN A 3 -21.62 -38.48 35.31
C ASN A 3 -20.79 -37.21 35.07
N GLY A 4 -19.82 -37.34 34.16
CA GLY A 4 -18.84 -36.33 33.81
C GLY A 4 -19.37 -35.31 32.82
N ILE A 5 -19.02 -34.05 33.08
CA ILE A 5 -19.14 -32.93 32.15
C ILE A 5 -17.98 -33.05 31.15
N ASN A 6 -18.28 -33.51 29.93
CA ASN A 6 -17.33 -33.51 28.83
C ASN A 6 -17.10 -32.07 28.36
N LEU A 7 -15.99 -31.49 28.80
CA LEU A 7 -15.39 -30.30 28.23
C LEU A 7 -15.12 -30.50 26.73
N PHE A 8 -15.45 -29.47 25.96
CA PHE A 8 -15.35 -29.35 24.51
C PHE A 8 -14.05 -29.95 23.94
N LYS A 9 -14.12 -31.21 23.50
CA LYS A 9 -13.25 -31.72 22.44
C LYS A 9 -13.64 -30.98 21.17
N THR A 10 -12.73 -30.18 20.63
CA THR A 10 -12.77 -29.71 19.25
C THR A 10 -12.73 -30.92 18.33
N LYS A 11 -13.90 -31.50 18.04
CA LYS A 11 -14.08 -32.32 16.86
C LYS A 11 -13.82 -31.39 15.67
N THR A 12 -12.72 -31.64 14.96
CA THR A 12 -12.57 -31.25 13.57
C THR A 12 -13.72 -31.88 12.80
N THR A 13 -14.84 -31.17 12.73
CA THR A 13 -15.90 -31.46 11.78
C THR A 13 -15.28 -31.30 10.40
N LYS A 14 -15.02 -32.43 9.73
CA LYS A 14 -15.00 -32.49 8.28
C LYS A 14 -16.38 -32.06 7.81
N THR A 15 -16.58 -30.75 7.66
CA THR A 15 -17.69 -30.21 6.89
C THR A 15 -17.55 -30.76 5.48
N LYS A 16 -18.54 -31.53 5.01
CA LYS A 16 -18.81 -31.71 3.59
C LYS A 16 -19.29 -30.36 3.04
N GLY A 17 -18.39 -29.40 2.96
CA GLY A 17 -18.58 -28.15 2.23
C GLY A 17 -17.88 -28.31 0.89
N VAL A 18 -18.50 -27.83 -0.18
CA VAL A 18 -17.84 -27.62 -1.47
C VAL A 18 -16.52 -26.90 -1.18
N ASP A 19 -15.37 -27.51 -1.52
CA ASP A 19 -14.06 -26.90 -1.32
C ASP A 19 -14.05 -25.60 -2.11
N MET A 20 -14.15 -24.46 -1.42
CA MET A 20 -14.00 -23.16 -2.05
C MET A 20 -12.64 -23.13 -2.73
N GLU A 21 -12.60 -22.67 -3.99
CA GLU A 21 -11.36 -22.53 -4.73
C GLU A 21 -10.42 -21.59 -3.96
N LYS A 22 -9.40 -22.18 -3.35
CA LYS A 22 -8.42 -21.45 -2.55
C LYS A 22 -7.52 -20.64 -3.48
N TYR A 23 -7.20 -19.42 -3.11
CA TYR A 23 -6.27 -18.59 -3.87
C TYR A 23 -4.95 -18.38 -3.14
N GLN A 24 -3.91 -18.09 -3.92
CA GLN A 24 -2.59 -17.80 -3.42
C GLN A 24 -2.60 -16.58 -2.50
N ILE A 25 -2.11 -16.74 -1.27
CA ILE A 25 -1.95 -15.64 -0.32
C ILE A 25 -0.53 -15.62 0.19
N THR A 26 0.12 -14.46 0.06
CA THR A 26 1.46 -14.23 0.62
C THR A 26 1.37 -13.42 1.91
N LYS A 27 1.89 -13.97 3.00
CA LYS A 27 1.87 -13.36 4.34
C LYS A 27 3.29 -13.08 4.82
N THR A 28 3.52 -11.90 5.36
CA THR A 28 4.77 -11.61 6.08
C THR A 28 4.72 -12.22 7.47
N ILE A 29 5.70 -13.04 7.79
CA ILE A 29 5.94 -13.59 9.13
C ILE A 29 7.16 -12.90 9.73
N ARG A 30 7.17 -12.77 11.07
CA ARG A 30 8.25 -12.10 11.79
C ARG A 30 8.67 -12.87 13.03
N PHE A 31 9.97 -13.01 13.20
CA PHE A 31 10.57 -13.64 14.39
C PHE A 31 11.57 -12.72 15.04
N LYS A 32 11.75 -12.86 16.37
CA LYS A 32 12.87 -12.22 17.05
C LYS A 32 14.12 -13.01 16.69
N LEU A 33 15.21 -12.30 16.39
CA LEU A 33 16.54 -12.87 16.26
C LEU A 33 17.34 -12.60 17.51
N LEU A 34 18.11 -13.59 17.98
CA LEU A 34 19.13 -13.42 19.00
C LEU A 34 20.49 -13.61 18.32
N PRO A 35 21.37 -12.59 18.31
CA PRO A 35 22.70 -12.75 17.73
C PRO A 35 23.51 -13.74 18.57
N ASP A 36 24.10 -14.73 17.91
CA ASP A 36 25.04 -15.68 18.52
C ASP A 36 26.46 -15.37 18.02
N ASN A 37 26.66 -15.46 16.69
CA ASN A 37 27.88 -15.03 16.01
C ASN A 37 27.52 -14.06 14.87
N ALA A 38 27.35 -12.76 15.14
CA ALA A 38 26.80 -11.81 14.17
C ALA A 38 27.60 -10.50 14.04
N HIS A 39 28.93 -10.62 13.97
CA HIS A 39 29.85 -9.48 14.11
C HIS A 39 29.59 -8.33 13.13
N GLU A 40 29.47 -8.57 11.82
CA GLU A 40 29.32 -7.49 10.82
C GLU A 40 28.02 -6.69 11.00
N ILE A 41 26.88 -7.38 11.17
CA ILE A 41 25.58 -6.72 11.41
C ILE A 41 25.58 -5.99 12.75
N VAL A 42 26.21 -6.56 13.78
CA VAL A 42 26.34 -5.91 15.09
C VAL A 42 27.21 -4.65 15.02
N GLU A 43 28.33 -4.67 14.28
CA GLU A 43 29.17 -3.49 14.06
C GLU A 43 28.43 -2.39 13.29
N LYS A 44 27.70 -2.76 12.22
CA LYS A 44 26.82 -1.84 11.50
C LYS A 44 25.74 -1.22 12.40
N VAL A 45 25.23 -1.97 13.37
CA VAL A 45 24.31 -1.44 14.38
C VAL A 45 25.01 -0.49 15.36
N LYS A 46 26.24 -0.78 15.77
CA LYS A 46 27.01 0.12 16.64
C LYS A 46 27.20 1.49 16.01
N SER A 47 27.54 1.57 14.72
CA SER A 47 27.69 2.85 14.02
C SER A 47 26.37 3.64 13.93
N LEU A 48 25.23 2.95 13.85
CA LEU A 48 23.90 3.59 13.91
C LEU A 48 23.54 4.07 15.33
N LYS A 49 24.05 3.42 16.39
CA LYS A 49 23.84 3.86 17.78
C LYS A 49 24.61 5.13 18.11
N THR A 50 25.79 5.30 17.51
CA THR A 50 26.69 6.43 17.78
C THR A 50 26.27 7.74 17.09
N SER A 51 25.21 7.76 16.29
CA SER A 51 24.73 8.98 15.63
C SER A 51 24.26 10.03 16.64
N ASN A 52 24.89 11.20 16.64
CA ASN A 52 24.54 12.33 17.51
C ASN A 52 23.11 12.84 17.20
N VAL A 53 22.34 13.20 18.24
CA VAL A 53 21.03 13.86 18.09
C VAL A 53 21.19 15.16 17.31
N ASP A 54 22.22 15.95 17.60
CA ASP A 54 22.43 17.25 16.96
C ASP A 54 22.56 17.13 15.44
N GLU A 55 23.32 16.14 14.96
CA GLU A 55 23.46 15.88 13.52
C GLU A 55 22.14 15.49 12.85
N LEU A 56 21.31 14.69 13.52
CA LEU A 56 19.97 14.36 13.01
C LEU A 56 19.10 15.62 12.94
N MET A 57 19.21 16.51 13.93
CA MET A 57 18.42 17.75 13.97
C MET A 57 18.86 18.74 12.88
N ASP A 58 20.14 18.81 12.57
CA ASP A 58 20.66 19.59 11.44
C ASP A 58 20.15 19.05 10.10
N GLU A 59 20.11 17.73 9.93
CA GLU A 59 19.54 17.11 8.73
C GLU A 59 18.02 17.36 8.62
N VAL A 60 17.28 17.28 9.74
CA VAL A 60 15.86 17.62 9.81
C VAL A 60 15.60 19.07 9.38
N LYS A 61 16.42 20.01 9.87
CA LYS A 61 16.36 21.42 9.44
C LYS A 61 16.62 21.56 7.94
N ASN A 62 17.59 20.84 7.40
CA ASN A 62 17.90 20.87 5.97
C ASN A 62 16.74 20.29 5.13
N VAL A 63 16.10 19.20 5.57
CA VAL A 63 14.88 18.67 4.95
C VAL A 63 13.77 19.71 4.99
N HIS A 64 13.58 20.41 6.11
CA HIS A 64 12.59 21.48 6.22
C HIS A 64 12.83 22.58 5.19
N LEU A 65 14.03 23.17 5.19
CA LEU A 65 14.39 24.28 4.32
C LEU A 65 14.28 23.90 2.84
N LYS A 66 14.82 22.74 2.46
CA LYS A 66 14.76 22.24 1.08
C LYS A 66 13.34 21.83 0.67
N GLY A 67 12.54 21.31 1.60
CA GLY A 67 11.14 21.00 1.38
C GLY A 67 10.31 22.24 1.06
N LEU A 68 10.55 23.36 1.75
CA LEU A 68 9.93 24.64 1.44
C LEU A 68 10.45 25.23 0.13
N GLU A 69 11.75 25.15 -0.12
CA GLU A 69 12.35 25.60 -1.39
C GLU A 69 11.69 24.88 -2.59
N LEU A 70 11.52 23.56 -2.48
CA LEU A 70 10.81 22.74 -3.47
C LEU A 70 9.36 23.16 -3.63
N LEU A 71 8.64 23.42 -2.54
CA LEU A 71 7.25 23.89 -2.57
C LEU A 71 7.12 25.21 -3.36
N PHE A 72 7.95 26.20 -3.06
CA PHE A 72 7.95 27.48 -3.78
C PHE A 72 8.32 27.31 -5.25
N ALA A 73 9.32 26.48 -5.53
CA ALA A 73 9.74 26.17 -6.89
C ALA A 73 8.61 25.53 -7.71
N LEU A 74 7.87 24.59 -7.11
CA LEU A 74 6.71 23.95 -7.74
C LEU A 74 5.57 24.94 -7.98
N LYS A 75 5.22 25.77 -6.99
CA LYS A 75 4.20 26.81 -7.14
C LYS A 75 4.53 27.74 -8.30
N LYS A 76 5.79 28.20 -8.41
CA LYS A 76 6.29 29.04 -9.52
C LYS A 76 6.34 28.32 -10.87
N TYR A 77 6.65 27.03 -10.88
CA TYR A 77 6.72 26.25 -12.11
C TYR A 77 5.32 25.96 -12.69
N PHE A 78 4.37 25.56 -11.83
CA PHE A 78 3.04 25.12 -12.26
C PHE A 78 2.05 26.27 -12.51
N TYR A 79 2.10 27.35 -11.72
CA TYR A 79 1.11 28.44 -11.77
C TYR A 79 1.61 29.70 -12.50
N PHE A 80 0.68 30.46 -13.08
CA PHE A 80 0.98 31.76 -13.71
C PHE A 80 1.31 32.86 -12.70
N ASP A 81 0.64 32.83 -11.54
CA ASP A 81 0.76 33.81 -10.46
C ASP A 81 1.13 33.04 -9.20
N GLY A 82 2.42 32.71 -9.07
CA GLY A 82 2.97 31.67 -8.18
C GLY A 82 2.46 31.67 -6.73
N ASN A 83 1.89 32.77 -6.23
CA ASN A 83 1.34 32.85 -4.87
C ASN A 83 -0.19 32.62 -4.79
N GLN A 84 -0.94 32.84 -5.87
CA GLN A 84 -2.41 32.80 -5.82
C GLN A 84 -3.02 31.47 -6.34
N CYS A 85 -2.20 30.54 -6.85
CA CYS A 85 -2.62 29.20 -7.33
C CYS A 85 -3.89 29.21 -8.22
N LYS A 86 -4.13 30.31 -8.95
CA LYS A 86 -5.40 30.57 -9.64
C LYS A 86 -5.57 29.67 -10.86
N SER A 87 -4.54 29.54 -11.70
CA SER A 87 -4.59 28.68 -12.88
C SER A 87 -3.21 28.17 -13.30
N PHE A 88 -3.16 26.91 -13.75
CA PHE A 88 -1.95 26.31 -14.29
C PHE A 88 -1.51 26.98 -15.59
N LYS A 89 -0.20 26.97 -15.84
CA LYS A 89 0.35 27.36 -17.14
C LYS A 89 -0.24 26.49 -18.25
N SER A 90 -0.72 27.14 -19.30
CA SER A 90 -1.39 26.48 -20.43
C SER A 90 -0.45 25.64 -21.30
N THR A 91 0.85 25.75 -21.07
CA THR A 91 1.93 25.10 -21.81
C THR A 91 2.40 23.79 -21.17
N LEU A 92 1.93 23.49 -19.95
CA LEU A 92 2.33 22.31 -19.20
C LEU A 92 1.62 21.05 -19.70
N GLU A 93 2.42 20.05 -20.04
CA GLU A 93 1.98 18.70 -20.36
C GLU A 93 2.46 17.72 -19.30
N ILE A 94 1.63 16.71 -19.02
CA ILE A 94 1.94 15.61 -18.11
C ILE A 94 1.86 14.28 -18.85
N LYS A 95 2.84 13.40 -18.63
CA LYS A 95 2.85 12.05 -19.21
C LYS A 95 1.74 11.18 -18.62
N ALA A 96 1.09 10.40 -19.48
CA ALA A 96 0.01 9.47 -19.12
C ALA A 96 0.42 8.45 -18.04
N ARG A 97 1.69 8.03 -18.03
CA ARG A 97 2.20 7.08 -17.03
C ARG A 97 2.04 7.58 -15.60
N TRP A 98 2.20 8.89 -15.37
CA TRP A 98 2.06 9.46 -14.04
C TRP A 98 0.59 9.46 -13.61
N LEU A 99 -0.29 9.87 -14.52
CA LEU A 99 -1.74 9.85 -14.28
C LEU A 99 -2.24 8.43 -14.01
N ARG A 100 -1.74 7.41 -14.72
CA ARG A 100 -2.05 5.99 -14.42
C ARG A 100 -1.62 5.56 -13.02
N LEU A 101 -0.52 6.12 -12.52
CA LEU A 101 0.09 5.68 -11.27
C LEU A 101 -0.48 6.40 -10.03
N TYR A 102 -0.91 7.65 -10.19
CA TYR A 102 -1.30 8.55 -9.11
C TYR A 102 -2.74 9.08 -9.20
N THR A 103 -3.37 9.04 -10.38
CA THR A 103 -4.77 9.41 -10.60
C THR A 103 -5.48 8.40 -11.52
N PRO A 104 -5.40 7.08 -11.24
CA PRO A 104 -5.89 6.04 -12.14
C PRO A 104 -7.39 6.22 -12.44
N ASP A 105 -8.18 6.49 -11.41
CA ASP A 105 -9.64 6.63 -11.49
C ASP A 105 -10.03 7.69 -12.53
N GLN A 106 -9.42 8.86 -12.46
CA GLN A 106 -9.71 9.97 -13.35
C GLN A 106 -9.05 9.80 -14.73
N TYR A 107 -7.99 9.00 -14.82
CA TYR A 107 -7.31 8.68 -16.07
C TYR A 107 -8.13 7.72 -16.94
N TYR A 108 -8.60 6.60 -16.37
CA TYR A 108 -9.28 5.55 -17.14
C TYR A 108 -10.70 5.94 -17.58
N LEU A 109 -11.35 6.89 -16.89
CA LEU A 109 -12.62 7.48 -17.33
C LEU A 109 -12.54 8.21 -18.69
N LYS A 110 -11.36 8.67 -19.12
CA LYS A 110 -11.20 9.43 -20.37
C LYS A 110 -11.13 8.59 -21.64
N LYS A 111 -11.18 7.24 -21.58
CA LYS A 111 -11.10 6.29 -22.73
C LYS A 111 -10.14 6.77 -23.85
N SER A 112 -8.90 7.13 -23.49
CA SER A 112 -7.97 7.83 -24.38
C SER A 112 -6.58 7.20 -24.33
N SER A 113 -6.02 6.86 -25.50
CA SER A 113 -4.71 6.23 -25.68
C SER A 113 -3.54 7.22 -25.76
N LYS A 114 -3.71 8.45 -25.28
CA LYS A 114 -2.66 9.49 -25.40
C LYS A 114 -1.51 9.25 -24.42
N ASN A 115 -0.29 9.51 -24.89
CA ASN A 115 0.94 9.41 -24.08
C ASN A 115 1.18 10.61 -23.15
N SER A 116 0.55 11.75 -23.40
CA SER A 116 0.58 12.95 -22.56
C SER A 116 -0.72 13.76 -22.65
N TYR A 117 -0.98 14.57 -21.63
CA TYR A 117 -2.16 15.43 -21.51
C TYR A 117 -1.75 16.84 -21.12
N GLN A 118 -2.45 17.83 -21.67
CA GLN A 118 -2.31 19.22 -21.23
C GLN A 118 -2.91 19.35 -19.84
N LEU A 119 -2.16 19.91 -18.88
CA LEU A 119 -2.58 20.03 -17.48
C LEU A 119 -3.88 20.81 -17.33
N LYS A 120 -4.06 21.90 -18.10
CA LYS A 120 -5.30 22.68 -18.15
C LYS A 120 -6.52 21.87 -18.60
N SER A 121 -6.33 20.75 -19.32
CA SER A 121 -7.42 19.85 -19.75
C SER A 121 -7.81 18.80 -18.70
N LEU A 122 -7.09 18.74 -17.58
CA LEU A 122 -7.33 17.84 -16.46
C LEU A 122 -7.90 18.66 -15.30
N SER A 123 -9.22 18.89 -15.29
CA SER A 123 -9.88 19.68 -14.25
C SER A 123 -9.59 19.14 -12.84
N TYR A 124 -9.57 17.82 -12.67
CA TYR A 124 -9.28 17.15 -11.39
C TYR A 124 -7.84 17.33 -10.90
N PHE A 125 -6.87 17.56 -11.79
CA PHE A 125 -5.46 17.60 -11.39
C PHE A 125 -5.19 18.78 -10.46
N LYS A 126 -5.92 19.89 -10.65
CA LYS A 126 -5.74 21.08 -9.82
C LYS A 126 -6.02 20.78 -8.36
N ASP A 127 -7.11 20.08 -8.08
CA ASP A 127 -7.52 19.73 -6.73
C ASP A 127 -6.49 18.76 -6.13
N VAL A 128 -6.15 17.68 -6.85
CA VAL A 128 -5.14 16.69 -6.42
C VAL A 128 -3.78 17.34 -6.10
N PHE A 129 -3.31 18.26 -6.95
CA PHE A 129 -2.02 18.92 -6.75
C PHE A 129 -2.05 19.96 -5.64
N ASN A 130 -3.16 20.69 -5.47
CA ASN A 130 -3.31 21.64 -4.37
C ASN A 130 -3.44 20.95 -3.02
N ASP A 131 -4.20 19.86 -2.96
CA ASP A 131 -4.29 19.02 -1.77
C ASP A 131 -2.90 18.51 -1.39
N TRP A 132 -2.11 18.08 -2.38
CA TRP A 132 -0.72 17.69 -2.15
C TRP A 132 0.13 18.87 -1.62
N LEU A 133 0.07 20.04 -2.26
CA LEU A 133 0.84 21.22 -1.84
C LEU A 133 0.54 21.58 -0.38
N PHE A 134 -0.74 21.58 0.00
CA PHE A 134 -1.19 21.84 1.37
C PHE A 134 -0.64 20.80 2.35
N ASN A 135 -0.83 19.51 2.07
CA ASN A 135 -0.38 18.42 2.93
C ASN A 135 1.17 18.38 3.06
N TRP A 136 1.89 18.72 1.99
CA TRP A 136 3.35 18.83 2.00
C TRP A 136 3.81 20.01 2.84
N GLU A 137 3.24 21.20 2.64
CA GLU A 137 3.54 22.40 3.40
C GLU A 137 3.31 22.20 4.89
N GLU A 138 2.19 21.58 5.26
CA GLU A 138 1.90 21.19 6.65
C GLU A 138 2.99 20.25 7.20
N SER A 139 3.27 19.15 6.48
CA SER A 139 4.22 18.12 6.93
C SER A 139 5.67 18.63 7.03
N VAL A 140 6.08 19.52 6.13
CA VAL A 140 7.41 20.13 6.14
C VAL A 140 7.51 21.20 7.23
N SER A 141 6.43 21.96 7.49
CA SER A 141 6.40 22.96 8.57
C SER A 141 6.44 22.30 9.95
N GLU A 142 5.84 21.11 10.10
CA GLU A 142 5.96 20.30 11.32
C GLU A 142 7.43 20.00 11.69
N LEU A 143 8.33 19.81 10.70
CA LEU A 143 9.76 19.61 10.97
C LEU A 143 10.42 20.83 11.63
N ALA A 144 10.02 22.05 11.25
CA ALA A 144 10.54 23.27 11.88
C ALA A 144 10.11 23.38 13.33
N ILE A 145 8.87 23.02 13.64
CA ILE A 145 8.35 23.01 15.01
C ILE A 145 9.15 22.04 15.87
N ILE A 146 9.44 20.85 15.35
CA ILE A 146 10.25 19.85 16.07
C ILE A 146 11.69 20.36 16.28
N TYR A 147 12.28 21.00 15.27
CA TYR A 147 13.62 21.58 15.35
C TYR A 147 13.72 22.73 16.36
N GLU A 148 12.78 23.67 16.35
CA GLU A 148 12.79 24.80 17.30
C GLU A 148 12.53 24.32 18.74
N LYS A 149 11.66 23.31 18.93
CA LYS A 149 11.46 22.69 20.25
C LYS A 149 12.73 22.03 20.79
N TYR A 150 13.51 21.36 19.92
CA TYR A 150 14.77 20.75 20.31
C TYR A 150 15.79 21.77 20.84
N LYS A 151 15.88 22.95 20.20
CA LYS A 151 16.77 24.03 20.64
C LYS A 151 16.41 24.56 22.03
N ILE A 152 15.12 24.68 22.32
CA ILE A 152 14.62 25.24 23.59
C ILE A 152 14.78 24.22 24.72
N CYS A 153 14.52 22.95 24.46
CA CYS A 153 14.58 21.87 25.44
C CYS A 153 15.53 20.75 24.96
N GLN A 154 16.84 20.90 25.21
CA GLN A 154 17.91 19.93 24.86
C GLN A 154 17.69 18.48 25.37
N HIS A 155 16.65 18.21 26.16
CA HIS A 155 16.42 16.91 26.82
C HIS A 155 15.17 16.14 26.38
N GLN A 156 14.43 16.59 25.35
CA GLN A 156 13.27 15.86 24.86
C GLN A 156 13.65 14.74 23.87
N ARG A 157 13.82 13.53 24.41
CA ARG A 157 14.03 12.27 23.66
C ARG A 157 12.80 11.81 22.85
N ASP A 158 11.65 12.45 23.04
CA ASP A 158 10.41 12.14 22.32
C ASP A 158 10.45 12.63 20.85
N SER A 159 11.32 13.59 20.52
CA SER A 159 11.48 14.14 19.16
C SER A 159 11.88 13.09 18.12
N ARG A 160 12.74 12.11 18.44
CA ARG A 160 13.27 11.16 17.44
C ARG A 160 12.21 10.25 16.83
N ALA A 161 11.24 9.80 17.63
CA ALA A 161 10.17 8.94 17.12
C ALA A 161 9.19 9.72 16.22
N ASP A 162 8.91 10.97 16.58
CA ASP A 162 8.04 11.87 15.83
C ASP A 162 8.72 12.34 14.53
N ILE A 163 10.02 12.69 14.59
CA ILE A 163 10.86 12.91 13.41
C ILE A 163 10.82 11.69 12.51
N ALA A 164 11.02 10.48 13.05
CA ALA A 164 10.99 9.28 12.23
C ALA A 164 9.63 9.07 11.58
N LEU A 165 8.53 9.33 12.29
CA LEU A 165 7.18 9.23 11.75
C LEU A 165 6.98 10.22 10.60
N LEU A 166 7.43 11.45 10.78
CA LEU A 166 7.27 12.54 9.83
C LEU A 166 8.16 12.36 8.59
N ILE A 167 9.44 12.02 8.77
CA ILE A 167 10.35 11.69 7.67
C ILE A 167 9.82 10.49 6.89
N LYS A 168 9.29 9.47 7.57
CA LYS A 168 8.65 8.33 6.91
C LYS A 168 7.41 8.74 6.13
N LYS A 169 6.56 9.62 6.68
CA LYS A 169 5.39 10.21 5.99
C LYS A 169 5.83 10.90 4.71
N LEU A 170 6.83 11.79 4.80
CA LEU A 170 7.40 12.49 3.64
C LEU A 170 7.97 11.51 2.59
N SER A 171 8.46 10.36 3.02
CA SER A 171 9.00 9.30 2.15
C SER A 171 7.93 8.35 1.58
N MET A 172 6.65 8.46 1.99
CA MET A 172 5.58 7.62 1.46
C MET A 172 5.25 8.00 0.03
N LYS A 173 4.77 7.03 -0.77
CA LYS A 173 4.44 7.19 -2.20
C LYS A 173 3.64 8.46 -2.52
N GLU A 174 2.72 8.86 -1.65
CA GLU A 174 1.81 10.00 -1.81
C GLU A 174 2.46 11.37 -1.56
N TYR A 175 3.67 11.42 -0.98
CA TYR A 175 4.37 12.66 -0.61
C TYR A 175 5.53 12.95 -1.57
N PHE A 176 6.78 12.72 -1.14
CA PHE A 176 7.95 13.06 -1.95
C PHE A 176 8.04 12.27 -3.27
N PRO A 177 7.83 10.94 -3.31
CA PRO A 177 7.81 10.17 -4.57
C PRO A 177 6.73 10.65 -5.56
N PHE A 178 5.55 11.07 -5.09
CA PHE A 178 4.50 11.66 -5.94
C PHE A 178 5.03 12.84 -6.74
N ILE A 179 5.76 13.74 -6.08
CA ILE A 179 6.35 14.93 -6.71
C ILE A 179 7.61 14.61 -7.50
N SER A 180 8.49 13.77 -6.97
CA SER A 180 9.71 13.36 -7.66
C SER A 180 9.35 12.75 -9.03
N ASP A 181 8.38 11.82 -9.05
CA ASP A 181 7.85 11.26 -10.29
C ASP A 181 7.12 12.31 -11.14
N LEU A 182 6.39 13.25 -10.53
CA LEU A 182 5.67 14.31 -11.24
C LEU A 182 6.64 15.22 -11.97
N ILE A 183 7.71 15.68 -11.32
CA ILE A 183 8.76 16.50 -11.91
C ILE A 183 9.32 15.78 -13.14
N ASP A 184 9.52 14.48 -13.04
CA ASP A 184 10.04 13.64 -14.13
C ASP A 184 9.04 13.48 -15.30
N CYS A 185 7.75 13.56 -15.00
CA CYS A 185 6.63 13.32 -15.93
C CYS A 185 5.97 14.58 -16.49
N VAL A 186 6.20 15.74 -15.87
CA VAL A 186 5.71 17.03 -16.34
C VAL A 186 6.73 17.67 -17.27
N ASN A 187 6.25 18.37 -18.27
CA ASN A 187 7.08 19.13 -19.20
C ASN A 187 6.36 20.42 -19.59
N ASP A 188 7.01 21.55 -19.35
CA ASP A 188 6.61 22.81 -19.95
C ASP A 188 7.32 22.95 -21.31
N LYS A 189 6.65 23.54 -22.29
CA LYS A 189 7.30 23.91 -23.56
C LYS A 189 8.15 25.18 -23.41
N ASN A 190 7.90 25.97 -22.38
CA ASN A 190 8.47 27.31 -22.22
C ASN A 190 9.35 27.47 -20.96
N SER A 191 9.62 26.40 -20.20
CA SER A 191 10.49 26.50 -19.01
C SER A 191 11.36 25.26 -18.82
N ASN A 192 12.58 25.49 -18.33
CA ASN A 192 13.52 24.43 -17.98
C ASN A 192 13.26 23.95 -16.54
N LYS A 193 13.10 22.64 -16.36
CA LYS A 193 12.87 21.99 -15.06
C LYS A 193 14.13 21.47 -14.37
N THR A 194 15.34 21.69 -14.91
CA THR A 194 16.60 21.20 -14.32
C THR A 194 16.75 21.56 -12.84
N PHE A 195 16.34 22.78 -12.45
CA PHE A 195 16.36 23.21 -11.05
C PHE A 195 15.45 22.35 -10.13
N LEU A 196 14.24 21.99 -10.59
CA LEU A 196 13.35 21.10 -9.84
C LEU A 196 13.93 19.69 -9.72
N MET A 197 14.59 19.19 -10.76
CA MET A 197 15.24 17.87 -10.73
C MET A 197 16.37 17.85 -9.72
N LYS A 198 17.23 18.87 -9.71
CA LYS A 198 18.33 19.01 -8.74
C LYS A 198 17.82 19.10 -7.30
N LEU A 199 16.80 19.93 -7.04
CA LEU A 199 16.19 20.02 -5.70
C LEU A 199 15.56 18.69 -5.26
N SER A 200 14.92 17.98 -6.19
CA SER A 200 14.38 16.66 -5.91
C SER A 200 15.48 15.68 -5.52
N GLU A 201 16.59 15.62 -6.28
CA GLU A 201 17.72 14.75 -5.96
C GLU A 201 18.35 15.09 -4.59
N GLU A 202 18.60 16.37 -4.31
CA GLU A 202 19.12 16.85 -3.02
C GLU A 202 18.21 16.42 -1.85
N LEU A 203 16.90 16.62 -2.00
CA LEU A 203 15.93 16.26 -0.97
C LEU A 203 15.82 14.75 -0.78
N SER A 204 15.96 13.96 -1.85
CA SER A 204 15.98 12.49 -1.77
C SER A 204 17.12 12.01 -0.88
N VAL A 205 18.33 12.53 -1.10
CA VAL A 205 19.51 12.19 -0.30
C VAL A 205 19.34 12.59 1.16
N LEU A 206 18.80 13.79 1.42
CA LEU A 206 18.54 14.25 2.79
C LEU A 206 17.49 13.39 3.50
N LEU A 207 16.39 13.03 2.82
CA LEU A 207 15.36 12.15 3.37
C LEU A 207 15.90 10.74 3.65
N GLU A 208 16.77 10.20 2.81
CA GLU A 208 17.42 8.90 3.06
C GLU A 208 18.34 8.94 4.29
N LYS A 209 19.16 9.99 4.43
CA LYS A 209 20.01 10.20 5.62
C LYS A 209 19.17 10.30 6.89
N CYS A 210 18.17 11.19 6.91
CA CYS A 210 17.23 11.32 8.03
C CYS A 210 16.52 10.00 8.35
N ASN A 211 16.07 9.26 7.35
CA ASN A 211 15.45 7.95 7.54
C ASN A 211 16.41 6.98 8.23
N SER A 212 17.66 6.90 7.78
CA SER A 212 18.63 5.95 8.33
C SER A 212 18.90 6.16 9.83
N ARG A 213 18.87 7.43 10.29
CA ARG A 213 19.16 7.83 11.67
C ARG A 213 17.93 7.88 12.57
N ALA A 214 16.74 8.17 12.02
CA ALA A 214 15.50 8.28 12.79
C ALA A 214 14.73 6.95 12.90
N LEU A 215 14.71 6.12 11.85
CA LEU A 215 13.94 4.86 11.80
C LEU A 215 14.30 3.82 12.89
N PRO A 216 15.53 3.73 13.43
CA PRO A 216 15.83 2.82 14.54
C PRO A 216 14.91 2.92 15.76
N TYR A 217 14.31 4.09 15.98
CA TYR A 217 13.45 4.38 17.13
C TYR A 217 11.95 4.09 16.86
N GLN A 218 11.59 3.76 15.61
CA GLN A 218 10.23 3.33 15.28
C GLN A 218 9.96 1.89 15.70
N SER A 219 8.68 1.53 15.78
CA SER A 219 8.25 0.19 16.17
C SER A 219 8.76 -0.94 15.26
N ASN A 220 9.05 -0.65 13.99
CA ASN A 220 9.55 -1.65 13.02
C ASN A 220 11.08 -1.62 12.84
N GLY A 221 11.77 -0.59 13.34
CA GLY A 221 13.21 -0.43 13.14
C GLY A 221 13.63 -0.15 11.69
N ILE A 222 14.93 -0.34 11.42
CA ILE A 222 15.59 -0.17 10.12
C ILE A 222 16.12 -1.50 9.59
N VAL A 223 16.14 -1.70 8.27
CA VAL A 223 16.76 -2.87 7.65
C VAL A 223 18.28 -2.79 7.78
N VAL A 224 18.89 -3.74 8.47
CA VAL A 224 20.35 -3.82 8.64
C VAL A 224 21.00 -4.88 7.75
N GLY A 225 20.24 -5.87 7.28
CA GLY A 225 20.67 -6.86 6.30
C GLY A 225 19.51 -7.38 5.44
N LYS A 226 19.80 -7.74 4.19
CA LYS A 226 18.91 -8.56 3.36
C LYS A 226 19.67 -9.78 2.88
N ALA A 227 18.95 -10.90 2.79
CA ALA A 227 19.49 -12.16 2.32
C ALA A 227 18.44 -12.91 1.50
N SER A 228 18.88 -13.93 0.78
CA SER A 228 17.98 -14.86 0.10
C SER A 228 18.31 -16.30 0.53
N LEU A 229 17.29 -17.12 0.75
CA LEU A 229 17.46 -18.57 0.91
C LEU A 229 17.81 -19.24 -0.43
N ASN A 230 17.55 -18.56 -1.55
CA ASN A 230 17.81 -19.04 -2.90
C ASN A 230 19.19 -18.57 -3.40
N TYR A 231 20.10 -19.52 -3.60
CA TYR A 231 21.48 -19.26 -4.01
C TYR A 231 21.57 -18.43 -5.31
N TYR A 232 20.73 -18.74 -6.31
CA TYR A 232 20.76 -18.10 -7.63
C TYR A 232 20.44 -16.59 -7.61
N THR A 233 19.84 -16.10 -6.53
CA THR A 233 19.50 -14.67 -6.42
C THR A 233 20.70 -13.84 -5.98
N VAL A 234 21.65 -14.45 -5.26
CA VAL A 234 22.82 -13.78 -4.66
C VAL A 234 24.01 -13.71 -5.62
N SER A 235 24.04 -14.52 -6.69
CA SER A 235 25.17 -14.65 -7.62
C SER A 235 25.32 -13.53 -8.67
N LYS A 236 24.49 -12.48 -8.65
CA LYS A 236 24.64 -11.33 -9.57
C LYS A 236 25.88 -10.49 -9.20
N SER A 237 26.84 -10.38 -10.12
CA SER A 237 28.07 -9.64 -9.88
C SER A 237 27.88 -8.12 -10.04
N GLU A 238 28.38 -7.34 -9.06
CA GLU A 238 28.31 -5.87 -9.06
C GLU A 238 29.09 -5.25 -10.22
N LYS A 239 30.21 -5.88 -10.60
CA LYS A 239 31.06 -5.44 -11.71
C LYS A 239 30.34 -5.49 -13.07
N MET A 240 29.47 -6.48 -13.28
CA MET A 240 28.65 -6.53 -14.50
C MET A 240 27.65 -5.37 -14.54
N LEU A 241 26.99 -5.05 -13.43
CA LEU A 241 26.01 -3.96 -13.36
C LEU A 241 26.65 -2.57 -13.52
N GLN A 242 27.85 -2.37 -12.97
CA GLN A 242 28.62 -1.13 -13.12
C GLN A 242 29.04 -0.91 -14.58
N ASN A 243 29.61 -1.93 -15.23
CA ASN A 243 29.97 -1.87 -16.65
C ASN A 243 28.72 -1.60 -17.52
N GLU A 244 27.58 -2.22 -17.20
CA GLU A 244 26.31 -2.00 -17.90
C GLU A 244 25.81 -0.55 -17.77
N TYR A 245 25.97 0.06 -16.59
CA TYR A 245 25.61 1.46 -16.36
C TYR A 245 26.47 2.39 -17.21
N GLU A 246 27.78 2.15 -17.26
CA GLU A 246 28.75 2.91 -18.05
C GLU A 246 28.48 2.79 -19.56
N ASP A 247 28.22 1.58 -20.07
CA ASP A 247 27.87 1.35 -21.48
C ASP A 247 26.58 2.08 -21.91
N VAL A 248 25.58 2.14 -21.03
CA VAL A 248 24.33 2.86 -21.30
C VAL A 248 24.53 4.37 -21.26
N CYS A 249 25.37 4.89 -20.35
CA CYS A 249 25.79 6.28 -20.38
C CYS A 249 26.54 6.61 -21.67
N GLN A 250 27.52 5.79 -22.06
CA GLN A 250 28.24 5.95 -23.34
C GLN A 250 27.30 5.87 -24.55
N SER A 251 26.28 5.01 -24.51
CA SER A 251 25.26 4.91 -25.58
C SER A 251 24.33 6.12 -25.65
N LEU A 252 24.05 6.77 -24.50
CA LEU A 252 23.34 8.05 -24.44
C LEU A 252 24.18 9.21 -24.98
N ASP A 253 25.50 9.09 -24.84
CA ASP A 253 26.49 10.07 -25.32
C ASP A 253 26.97 9.78 -26.74
N LYS A 254 26.61 8.62 -27.31
CA LYS A 254 26.98 8.24 -28.68
C LYS A 254 26.33 9.18 -29.70
N ASN A 255 27.13 9.57 -30.67
CA ASN A 255 26.72 10.45 -31.77
C ASN A 255 25.60 9.80 -32.59
N TYR A 256 24.54 10.56 -32.81
CA TYR A 256 23.40 10.18 -33.64
C TYR A 256 23.39 11.03 -34.91
N ASP A 257 23.54 10.38 -36.06
CA ASP A 257 23.57 11.06 -37.35
C ASP A 257 22.19 11.64 -37.69
N ILE A 258 22.10 12.97 -37.75
CA ILE A 258 20.91 13.72 -38.18
C ILE A 258 21.13 14.45 -39.51
N THR A 259 22.12 14.03 -40.32
CA THR A 259 22.48 14.70 -41.58
C THR A 259 21.31 14.76 -42.57
N GLU A 260 20.47 13.72 -42.65
CA GLU A 260 19.24 13.74 -43.47
C GLU A 260 18.22 14.80 -43.03
N MET A 261 18.37 15.35 -41.82
CA MET A 261 17.47 16.33 -41.22
C MET A 261 18.00 17.77 -41.34
N LYS A 262 19.22 17.95 -41.88
CA LYS A 262 19.89 19.25 -42.07
C LYS A 262 19.03 20.24 -42.85
N VAL A 263 18.41 19.78 -43.95
CA VAL A 263 17.54 20.59 -44.83
C VAL A 263 16.31 21.13 -44.09
N ILE A 264 15.83 20.41 -43.07
CA ILE A 264 14.60 20.74 -42.32
C ILE A 264 14.88 21.66 -41.11
N LEU A 265 16.10 21.60 -40.59
CA LEU A 265 16.55 22.36 -39.42
C LEU A 265 17.12 23.75 -39.79
N TYR A 266 17.45 23.97 -41.06
CA TYR A 266 18.08 25.20 -41.52
C TYR A 266 17.06 26.34 -41.69
N LYS A 267 17.14 27.38 -40.84
CA LYS A 267 17.07 28.78 -41.29
C LYS A 267 17.42 29.85 -40.25
N GLU A 268 17.47 29.60 -38.93
CA GLU A 268 17.74 30.72 -37.99
C GLU A 268 18.60 30.45 -36.74
N LYS A 269 19.23 29.27 -36.50
CA LYS A 269 20.11 29.12 -35.30
C LYS A 269 21.07 27.90 -35.22
N LEU A 270 21.66 27.44 -36.33
CA LEU A 270 22.48 26.20 -36.31
C LEU A 270 23.77 26.24 -37.15
N ASP A 271 24.34 27.42 -37.42
CA ASP A 271 25.55 27.54 -38.26
C ASP A 271 26.80 26.86 -37.64
N ASN A 272 26.79 26.53 -36.34
CA ASN A 272 27.92 25.92 -35.62
C ASN A 272 27.71 24.46 -35.18
N LEU A 273 26.61 23.79 -35.58
CA LEU A 273 26.30 22.44 -35.09
C LEU A 273 26.77 21.35 -36.08
N ASN A 274 27.72 20.52 -35.66
CA ASN A 274 28.12 19.36 -36.46
C ASN A 274 27.03 18.28 -36.38
N PHE A 275 26.25 18.12 -37.45
CA PHE A 275 25.13 17.17 -37.55
C PHE A 275 25.53 15.69 -37.47
N LYS A 276 26.84 15.39 -37.50
CA LYS A 276 27.42 14.06 -37.25
C LYS A 276 27.81 13.82 -35.80
N ASP A 277 27.89 14.86 -34.96
CA ASP A 277 28.37 14.81 -33.58
C ASP A 277 27.34 15.32 -32.56
N VAL A 278 26.07 14.95 -32.75
CA VAL A 278 24.99 15.29 -31.81
C VAL A 278 24.61 14.06 -31.01
N THR A 279 24.71 14.14 -29.68
CA THR A 279 24.24 13.05 -28.81
C THR A 279 22.75 12.79 -29.01
N ILE A 280 22.29 11.54 -28.81
CA ILE A 280 20.87 11.19 -29.01
C ILE A 280 19.92 12.02 -28.12
N ALA A 281 20.38 12.44 -26.94
CA ALA A 281 19.66 13.35 -26.05
C ALA A 281 19.50 14.75 -26.64
N ASN A 282 20.57 15.30 -27.23
CA ASN A 282 20.54 16.59 -27.90
C ASN A 282 19.71 16.54 -29.19
N ALA A 283 19.82 15.47 -29.97
CA ALA A 283 18.99 15.25 -31.16
C ALA A 283 17.49 15.18 -30.79
N TYR A 284 17.15 14.49 -29.70
CA TYR A 284 15.78 14.43 -29.17
C TYR A 284 15.22 15.84 -28.86
N ASN A 285 15.99 16.64 -28.11
CA ASN A 285 15.57 17.99 -27.72
C ASN A 285 15.46 18.91 -28.94
N LEU A 286 16.45 18.90 -29.82
CA LEU A 286 16.50 19.73 -31.03
C LEU A 286 15.29 19.46 -31.96
N LEU A 287 14.99 18.19 -32.23
CA LEU A 287 13.87 17.82 -33.10
C LEU A 287 12.52 18.14 -32.47
N LYS A 288 12.40 17.99 -31.15
CA LYS A 288 11.20 18.33 -30.38
C LYS A 288 10.93 19.84 -30.41
N GLU A 289 11.97 20.64 -30.19
CA GLU A 289 11.90 22.11 -30.17
C GLU A 289 11.59 22.66 -31.56
N ASN A 290 12.31 22.23 -32.61
CA ASN A 290 12.06 22.69 -33.98
C ASN A 290 10.62 22.38 -34.43
N LYS A 291 10.14 21.15 -34.15
CA LYS A 291 8.75 20.75 -34.44
C LYS A 291 7.73 21.67 -33.76
N ALA A 292 7.95 21.97 -32.48
CA ALA A 292 7.04 22.79 -31.70
C ALA A 292 7.05 24.26 -32.17
N LEU A 293 8.25 24.79 -32.43
CA LEU A 293 8.47 26.17 -32.89
C LEU A 293 7.82 26.42 -34.25
N GLN A 294 8.15 25.62 -35.27
CA GLN A 294 7.61 25.84 -36.61
C GLN A 294 6.09 25.66 -36.66
N LYS A 295 5.52 24.70 -35.94
CA LYS A 295 4.05 24.54 -35.86
C LYS A 295 3.37 25.76 -35.23
N ARG A 296 4.00 26.36 -34.21
CA ARG A 296 3.53 27.59 -33.58
C ARG A 296 3.58 28.75 -34.58
N LEU A 297 4.74 28.99 -35.20
CA LEU A 297 4.94 30.05 -36.19
C LEU A 297 3.98 29.91 -37.38
N PHE A 298 3.75 28.70 -37.90
CA PHE A 298 2.78 28.45 -38.97
C PHE A 298 1.36 28.90 -38.58
N SER A 299 0.94 28.60 -37.35
CA SER A 299 -0.38 29.00 -36.86
C SER A 299 -0.49 30.52 -36.66
N GLU A 300 0.59 31.17 -36.21
CA GLU A 300 0.68 32.61 -36.06
C GLU A 300 0.65 33.32 -37.42
N TYR A 301 1.41 32.84 -38.40
CA TYR A 301 1.48 33.40 -39.75
C TYR A 301 0.15 33.32 -40.49
N VAL A 302 -0.55 32.20 -40.37
CA VAL A 302 -1.92 32.06 -40.88
C VAL A 302 -2.86 33.06 -40.21
N SER A 303 -2.73 33.25 -38.89
CA SER A 303 -3.58 34.19 -38.14
C SER A 303 -3.32 35.66 -38.48
N GLN A 304 -2.09 35.99 -38.87
CA GLN A 304 -1.66 37.30 -39.35
C GLN A 304 -2.03 37.55 -40.82
N GLY A 305 -2.58 36.56 -41.51
CA GLY A 305 -2.96 36.67 -42.92
C GLY A 305 -1.76 36.65 -43.89
N LYS A 306 -0.59 36.14 -43.46
CA LYS A 306 0.57 35.98 -44.35
C LYS A 306 0.22 35.03 -45.50
N VAL A 307 0.70 35.38 -46.70
CA VAL A 307 0.52 34.57 -47.91
C VAL A 307 1.36 33.29 -47.87
N LEU A 308 0.88 32.22 -48.51
CA LEU A 308 1.53 30.91 -48.48
C LEU A 308 2.96 30.92 -49.05
N SER A 309 3.27 31.77 -50.03
CA SER A 309 4.62 31.92 -50.59
C SER A 309 5.65 32.34 -49.52
N LEU A 310 5.27 33.26 -48.62
CA LEU A 310 6.10 33.70 -47.51
C LEU A 310 6.29 32.58 -46.48
N ILE A 311 5.20 31.87 -46.16
CA ILE A 311 5.20 30.74 -45.22
C ILE A 311 6.10 29.60 -45.72
N LYS A 312 6.02 29.26 -47.01
CA LYS A 312 6.88 28.25 -47.65
C LYS A 312 8.36 28.63 -47.58
N THR A 313 8.66 29.92 -47.63
CA THR A 313 10.02 30.45 -47.60
C THR A 313 10.57 30.50 -46.17
N GLU A 314 9.77 30.94 -45.19
CA GLU A 314 10.21 31.16 -43.81
C GLU A 314 10.10 29.90 -42.93
N LEU A 315 9.24 28.93 -43.26
CA LEU A 315 9.01 27.73 -42.44
C LEU A 315 9.27 26.43 -43.23
N PRO A 316 10.49 25.85 -43.13
CA PRO A 316 10.91 24.66 -43.88
C PRO A 316 10.00 23.42 -43.74
N LEU A 317 9.37 23.22 -42.57
CA LEU A 317 8.43 22.10 -42.36
C LEU A 317 7.12 22.23 -43.16
N PHE A 318 6.89 23.38 -43.77
CA PHE A 318 5.67 23.71 -44.51
C PHE A 318 5.96 24.15 -45.95
N SER A 319 7.18 23.92 -46.45
CA SER A 319 7.61 24.25 -47.82
C SER A 319 6.74 23.59 -48.90
N ASN A 320 6.22 22.40 -48.62
CA ASN A 320 5.54 21.53 -49.60
C ASN A 320 4.01 21.52 -49.47
N ILE A 321 3.41 22.52 -48.80
CA ILE A 321 1.96 22.64 -48.69
C ILE A 321 1.37 23.09 -50.04
N ASN A 322 0.27 22.48 -50.48
CA ASN A 322 -0.51 23.00 -51.62
C ASN A 322 -1.54 24.06 -51.18
N ASP A 323 -1.95 24.91 -52.11
CA ASP A 323 -2.82 26.06 -51.82
C ASP A 323 -4.19 25.63 -51.28
N ASN A 324 -4.73 24.50 -51.76
CA ASN A 324 -6.01 23.94 -51.32
C ASN A 324 -5.99 23.52 -49.83
N ASP A 325 -4.95 22.81 -49.40
CA ASP A 325 -4.81 22.38 -48.00
C ASP A 325 -4.49 23.57 -47.07
N PHE A 326 -3.81 24.60 -47.58
CA PHE A 326 -3.59 25.86 -46.86
C PHE A 326 -4.88 26.65 -46.68
N GLU A 327 -5.68 26.82 -47.73
CA GLU A 327 -6.96 27.53 -47.64
C GLU A 327 -7.95 26.76 -46.75
N LYS A 328 -8.03 25.43 -46.82
CA LYS A 328 -8.80 24.63 -45.85
C LYS A 328 -8.36 24.87 -44.40
N TYR A 329 -7.05 24.94 -44.15
CA TYR A 329 -6.53 25.21 -42.81
C TYR A 329 -6.95 26.60 -42.32
N LYS A 330 -6.89 27.60 -43.19
CA LYS A 330 -7.25 29.00 -42.93
C LYS A 330 -8.76 29.15 -42.72
N GLU A 331 -9.58 28.56 -43.58
CA GLU A 331 -11.04 28.49 -43.46
C GLU A 331 -11.47 27.90 -42.13
N TRP A 332 -11.00 26.70 -41.79
CA TRP A 332 -11.35 26.07 -40.50
C TRP A 332 -10.84 26.87 -39.31
N SER A 333 -9.69 27.54 -39.43
CA SER A 333 -9.17 28.41 -38.36
C SER A 333 -10.06 29.64 -38.15
N ASN A 334 -10.53 30.26 -39.23
CA ASN A 334 -11.46 31.37 -39.19
C ASN A 334 -12.84 30.96 -38.65
N GLU A 335 -13.34 29.80 -39.06
CA GLU A 335 -14.62 29.25 -38.59
C GLU A 335 -14.57 28.89 -37.09
N ILE A 336 -13.47 28.29 -36.62
CA ILE A 336 -13.23 28.05 -35.19
C ILE A 336 -13.25 29.37 -34.41
N LYS A 337 -12.64 30.44 -34.94
CA LYS A 337 -12.61 31.76 -34.30
C LYS A 337 -14.03 32.35 -34.22
N LYS A 338 -14.76 32.37 -35.34
CA LYS A 338 -16.17 32.81 -35.39
C LYS A 338 -17.07 32.06 -34.41
N LEU A 339 -16.95 30.74 -34.34
CA LEU A 339 -17.72 29.90 -33.40
C LEU A 339 -17.31 30.14 -31.94
N ALA A 340 -16.03 30.39 -31.67
CA ALA A 340 -15.55 30.73 -30.33
C ALA A 340 -16.07 32.11 -29.87
N ASP A 341 -16.07 33.09 -30.75
CA ASP A 341 -16.61 34.43 -30.47
C ASP A 341 -18.13 34.37 -30.24
N LYS A 342 -18.85 33.63 -31.10
CA LYS A 342 -20.29 33.35 -30.93
C LYS A 342 -20.60 32.58 -29.64
N LYS A 343 -19.68 31.74 -29.16
CA LYS A 343 -19.84 31.05 -27.88
C LYS A 343 -19.75 32.04 -26.70
N ASN A 344 -18.89 33.04 -26.80
CA ASN A 344 -18.65 34.02 -25.72
C ASN A 344 -19.81 35.00 -25.54
N THR A 345 -20.75 35.09 -26.48
CA THR A 345 -21.93 35.95 -26.38
C THR A 345 -23.13 35.30 -25.67
N PHE A 346 -23.06 34.03 -25.26
CA PHE A 346 -24.17 33.33 -24.58
C PHE A 346 -24.04 33.34 -23.05
N CYS A 347 -25.16 33.51 -22.33
CA CYS A 347 -25.23 33.52 -20.86
C CYS A 347 -25.51 32.10 -20.28
N LYS A 348 -24.77 31.70 -19.24
CA LYS A 348 -24.51 30.29 -18.87
C LYS A 348 -25.70 29.43 -18.39
N LYS A 349 -26.88 29.98 -18.07
CA LYS A 349 -27.97 29.20 -17.45
C LYS A 349 -29.08 28.74 -18.40
N THR A 350 -29.40 29.47 -19.48
CA THR A 350 -30.58 29.19 -20.34
C THR A 350 -30.23 28.63 -21.74
N GLN A 351 -28.95 28.49 -22.09
CA GLN A 351 -28.51 28.12 -23.45
C GLN A 351 -27.42 27.03 -23.48
N GLN A 352 -27.40 26.14 -22.48
CA GLN A 352 -26.37 25.11 -22.34
C GLN A 352 -26.27 24.16 -23.55
N ASP A 353 -27.40 23.76 -24.15
CA ASP A 353 -27.41 22.87 -25.31
C ASP A 353 -26.78 23.54 -26.55
N LYS A 354 -27.08 24.82 -26.78
CA LYS A 354 -26.45 25.60 -27.87
C LYS A 354 -24.94 25.76 -27.66
N ILE A 355 -24.51 25.95 -26.42
CA ILE A 355 -23.08 26.00 -26.06
C ILE A 355 -22.42 24.64 -26.32
N LYS A 356 -23.09 23.53 -25.99
CA LYS A 356 -22.61 22.16 -26.21
C LYS A 356 -22.47 21.84 -27.70
N ASP A 357 -23.44 22.22 -28.52
CA ASP A 357 -23.39 22.05 -29.98
C ASP A 357 -22.24 22.83 -30.63
N ILE A 358 -22.04 24.09 -30.22
CA ILE A 358 -20.90 24.89 -30.71
C ILE A 358 -19.56 24.26 -30.28
N GLN A 359 -19.48 23.72 -29.06
CA GLN A 359 -18.29 23.02 -28.59
C GLN A 359 -18.01 21.75 -29.40
N ASN A 360 -19.04 20.97 -29.74
CA ASN A 360 -18.92 19.79 -30.58
C ASN A 360 -18.40 20.16 -31.98
N LYS A 361 -18.99 21.18 -32.62
CA LYS A 361 -18.53 21.69 -33.93
C LYS A 361 -17.09 22.20 -33.91
N ILE A 362 -16.71 22.99 -32.88
CA ILE A 362 -15.32 23.43 -32.70
C ILE A 362 -14.38 22.22 -32.55
N SER A 363 -14.80 21.18 -31.84
CA SER A 363 -14.02 19.96 -31.65
C SER A 363 -13.80 19.22 -32.97
N GLU A 364 -14.84 19.06 -33.79
CA GLU A 364 -14.77 18.46 -35.12
C GLU A 364 -13.85 19.23 -36.07
N LEU A 365 -13.99 20.56 -36.13
CA LEU A 365 -13.13 21.41 -36.96
C LEU A 365 -11.66 21.34 -36.49
N LYS A 366 -11.42 21.29 -35.18
CA LYS A 366 -10.06 21.08 -34.64
C LYS A 366 -9.48 19.72 -35.04
N LYS A 367 -10.30 18.66 -35.09
CA LYS A 367 -9.89 17.34 -35.58
C LYS A 367 -9.54 17.38 -37.06
N LYS A 368 -10.42 17.95 -37.91
CA LYS A 368 -10.20 18.13 -39.35
C LYS A 368 -8.91 18.94 -39.62
N ARG A 369 -8.75 20.07 -38.94
CA ARG A 369 -7.55 20.91 -39.00
C ARG A 369 -6.29 20.18 -38.53
N GLY A 370 -6.40 19.37 -37.46
CA GLY A 370 -5.30 18.55 -36.97
C GLY A 370 -4.85 17.47 -37.96
N ALA A 371 -5.80 16.90 -38.71
CA ALA A 371 -5.53 15.87 -39.72
C ALA A 371 -4.62 16.36 -40.86
N LEU A 372 -4.65 17.66 -41.19
CA LEU A 372 -3.75 18.24 -42.20
C LEU A 372 -2.28 18.10 -41.82
N PHE A 373 -1.93 18.35 -40.54
CA PHE A 373 -0.56 18.12 -40.04
C PHE A 373 -0.15 16.64 -40.07
N GLN A 374 -1.10 15.72 -40.06
CA GLN A 374 -0.83 14.29 -39.98
C GLN A 374 -0.72 13.63 -41.35
N TYR A 375 -1.52 14.08 -42.33
CA TYR A 375 -1.69 13.39 -43.61
C TYR A 375 -1.40 14.24 -44.85
N LYS A 376 -1.32 15.57 -44.73
CA LYS A 376 -1.19 16.48 -45.88
C LYS A 376 0.10 17.29 -45.85
N PHE A 377 0.60 17.65 -44.67
CA PHE A 377 1.85 18.40 -44.53
C PHE A 377 3.04 17.43 -44.48
N THR A 378 3.47 16.96 -45.64
CA THR A 378 4.45 15.87 -45.81
C THR A 378 5.80 16.14 -45.15
N SER A 379 6.36 17.34 -45.29
CA SER A 379 7.62 17.73 -44.63
C SER A 379 7.49 17.73 -43.11
N PHE A 380 6.36 18.21 -42.58
CA PHE A 380 6.05 18.17 -41.14
C PHE A 380 5.87 16.73 -40.63
N GLN A 381 5.22 15.87 -41.42
CA GLN A 381 5.05 14.45 -41.12
C GLN A 381 6.40 13.72 -41.08
N LYS A 382 7.25 13.91 -42.10
CA LYS A 382 8.59 13.32 -42.17
C LYS A 382 9.44 13.69 -40.96
N HIS A 383 9.39 14.96 -40.52
CA HIS A 383 10.05 15.41 -39.28
C HIS A 383 9.45 14.75 -38.03
N CYS A 384 8.14 14.57 -37.96
CA CYS A 384 7.49 13.85 -36.86
C CYS A 384 7.92 12.39 -36.78
N ASP A 385 8.07 11.71 -37.91
CA ASP A 385 8.52 10.32 -37.98
C ASP A 385 9.98 10.20 -37.55
N ASN A 386 10.83 11.12 -37.98
CA ASN A 386 12.22 11.22 -37.55
C ASN A 386 12.34 11.48 -36.04
N TYR A 387 11.60 12.46 -35.51
CA TYR A 387 11.50 12.69 -34.07
C TYR A 387 11.02 11.43 -33.32
N LYS A 388 10.04 10.70 -33.87
CA LYS A 388 9.51 9.48 -33.24
C LYS A 388 10.60 8.40 -33.14
N LYS A 389 11.42 8.21 -34.18
CA LYS A 389 12.56 7.26 -34.16
C LYS A 389 13.54 7.59 -33.03
N VAL A 390 13.99 8.85 -32.97
CA VAL A 390 14.93 9.32 -31.92
C VAL A 390 14.31 9.23 -30.53
N ALA A 391 13.04 9.64 -30.37
CA ALA A 391 12.33 9.61 -29.09
C ALA A 391 12.11 8.19 -28.54
N VAL A 392 11.84 7.21 -29.41
CA VAL A 392 11.72 5.80 -29.02
C VAL A 392 13.07 5.29 -28.51
N GLN A 393 14.15 5.52 -29.25
CA GLN A 393 15.48 5.07 -28.85
C GLN A 393 15.96 5.75 -27.55
N TYR A 394 15.85 7.07 -27.45
CA TYR A 394 16.17 7.80 -26.22
C TYR A 394 15.33 7.33 -25.02
N GLY A 395 14.04 7.07 -25.25
CA GLY A 395 13.13 6.51 -24.23
C GLY A 395 13.55 5.12 -23.76
N LYS A 396 13.96 4.23 -24.67
CA LYS A 396 14.48 2.90 -24.36
C LYS A 396 15.76 2.98 -23.52
N LEU A 397 16.73 3.80 -23.92
CA LEU A 397 17.99 3.98 -23.18
C LEU A 397 17.76 4.53 -21.77
N LYS A 398 16.89 5.54 -21.61
CA LYS A 398 16.55 6.07 -20.28
C LYS A 398 15.81 5.05 -19.40
N ALA A 399 14.94 4.23 -19.97
CA ALA A 399 14.29 3.15 -19.24
C ALA A 399 15.29 2.06 -18.82
N ARG A 400 16.26 1.73 -19.69
CA ARG A 400 17.34 0.78 -19.40
C ARG A 400 18.23 1.29 -18.27
N LYS A 401 18.66 2.56 -18.31
CA LYS A 401 19.43 3.19 -17.22
C LYS A 401 18.71 3.03 -15.86
N LYS A 402 17.43 3.40 -15.79
CA LYS A 402 16.63 3.24 -14.56
C LYS A 402 16.46 1.79 -14.10
N ALA A 403 16.38 0.84 -15.04
CA ALA A 403 16.29 -0.57 -14.70
C ALA A 403 17.60 -1.10 -14.12
N ILE A 404 18.75 -0.71 -14.67
CA ILE A 404 20.08 -1.06 -14.16
C ILE A 404 20.28 -0.45 -12.78
N GLU A 405 20.00 0.86 -12.60
CA GLU A 405 20.08 1.53 -11.29
C GLU A 405 19.24 0.80 -10.23
N LYS A 406 18.05 0.33 -10.61
CA LYS A 406 17.19 -0.44 -9.70
C LYS A 406 17.77 -1.82 -9.37
N ASP A 407 18.23 -2.56 -10.38
CA ASP A 407 18.82 -3.89 -10.20
C ASP A 407 20.13 -3.81 -9.41
N GLU A 408 20.90 -2.74 -9.58
CA GLU A 408 22.12 -2.41 -8.81
C GLU A 408 21.78 -2.14 -7.35
N ILE A 409 20.77 -1.31 -7.06
CA ILE A 409 20.29 -1.08 -5.69
C ILE A 409 19.83 -2.40 -5.05
N GLU A 410 19.06 -3.21 -5.78
CA GLU A 410 18.59 -4.52 -5.26
C GLU A 410 19.76 -5.48 -5.00
N ALA A 411 20.74 -5.55 -5.90
CA ALA A 411 21.93 -6.39 -5.77
C ALA A 411 22.86 -5.94 -4.63
N ASN A 412 23.07 -4.62 -4.47
CA ASN A 412 23.88 -4.03 -3.41
C ASN A 412 23.26 -4.24 -2.01
N LEU A 413 21.93 -4.35 -1.95
CA LEU A 413 21.21 -4.61 -0.71
C LEU A 413 21.24 -6.09 -0.31
N LEU A 414 21.29 -7.02 -1.28
CA LEU A 414 21.28 -8.46 -1.08
C LEU A 414 22.71 -9.00 -0.82
N ARG A 415 23.19 -8.81 0.41
CA ARG A 415 24.60 -9.08 0.77
C ARG A 415 24.89 -10.51 1.21
N TYR A 416 23.86 -11.31 1.47
CA TYR A 416 24.05 -12.65 2.03
C TYR A 416 23.24 -13.70 1.29
N TRP A 417 23.85 -14.87 1.10
CA TRP A 417 23.11 -16.11 0.94
C TRP A 417 22.76 -16.63 2.34
N SER A 418 21.55 -17.13 2.53
CA SER A 418 21.10 -17.60 3.83
C SER A 418 20.70 -19.06 3.79
N VAL A 419 20.97 -19.75 4.90
CA VAL A 419 20.53 -21.12 5.15
C VAL A 419 19.88 -21.19 6.53
N ILE A 420 19.03 -22.20 6.75
CA ILE A 420 18.41 -22.45 8.05
C ILE A 420 19.10 -23.64 8.69
N LEU A 421 19.65 -23.43 9.88
CA LEU A 421 20.19 -24.48 10.72
C LEU A 421 19.09 -25.00 11.65
N GLU A 422 18.90 -26.31 11.70
CA GLU A 422 17.98 -26.96 12.64
C GLU A 422 18.75 -27.84 13.63
N GLN A 423 18.42 -27.70 14.92
CA GLN A 423 18.95 -28.52 16.02
C GLN A 423 17.85 -28.77 17.05
N GLU A 424 17.49 -30.04 17.29
CA GLU A 424 16.48 -30.42 18.31
C GLU A 424 15.18 -29.58 18.22
N ASP A 425 14.54 -29.49 17.04
CA ASP A 425 13.36 -28.66 16.76
C ASP A 425 13.56 -27.12 16.84
N LYS A 426 14.79 -26.63 16.99
CA LYS A 426 15.11 -25.19 16.98
C LYS A 426 15.67 -24.79 15.63
N HIS A 427 15.33 -23.59 15.18
CA HIS A 427 15.83 -23.02 13.94
C HIS A 427 16.73 -21.82 14.22
N SER A 428 17.86 -21.75 13.53
CA SER A 428 18.75 -20.59 13.50
C SER A 428 18.96 -20.14 12.05
N LEU A 429 19.06 -18.84 11.85
CA LEU A 429 19.35 -18.22 10.57
C LEU A 429 20.85 -18.05 10.43
N VAL A 430 21.42 -18.62 9.37
CA VAL A 430 22.84 -18.49 9.04
C VAL A 430 22.97 -17.63 7.79
N LEU A 431 23.77 -16.58 7.84
CA LEU A 431 23.99 -15.62 6.76
C LEU A 431 25.43 -15.73 6.28
N ILE A 432 25.61 -16.18 5.06
CA ILE A 432 26.91 -16.35 4.42
C ILE A 432 27.14 -15.13 3.52
N PRO A 433 28.22 -14.35 3.71
CA PRO A 433 28.57 -13.24 2.83
C PRO A 433 28.57 -13.66 1.35
N LYS A 434 28.04 -12.80 0.48
CA LYS A 434 27.92 -13.03 -0.97
C LYS A 434 29.22 -13.54 -1.61
N ASN A 435 30.37 -13.02 -1.17
CA ASN A 435 31.68 -13.41 -1.69
C ASN A 435 32.05 -14.87 -1.36
N ASN A 436 31.55 -15.40 -0.25
CA ASN A 436 31.83 -16.77 0.21
C ASN A 436 30.70 -17.75 -0.15
N ALA A 437 29.58 -17.27 -0.72
CA ALA A 437 28.38 -18.07 -0.95
C ALA A 437 28.61 -19.27 -1.89
N LYS A 438 29.41 -19.09 -2.95
CA LYS A 438 29.71 -20.16 -3.91
C LYS A 438 30.48 -21.31 -3.24
N ASP A 439 31.55 -20.98 -2.54
CA ASP A 439 32.42 -21.96 -1.88
C ASP A 439 31.68 -22.65 -0.73
N ALA A 440 30.83 -21.91 0.00
CA ALA A 440 29.96 -22.48 1.02
C ALA A 440 28.92 -23.45 0.45
N LYS A 441 28.32 -23.15 -0.71
CA LYS A 441 27.37 -24.06 -1.39
C LYS A 441 28.06 -25.35 -1.80
N GLN A 442 29.22 -25.25 -2.46
CA GLN A 442 30.04 -26.41 -2.83
C GLN A 442 30.43 -27.24 -1.61
N TYR A 443 30.84 -26.58 -0.52
CA TYR A 443 31.14 -27.27 0.73
C TYR A 443 29.93 -28.04 1.25
N ILE A 444 28.75 -27.41 1.36
CA ILE A 444 27.51 -28.07 1.81
C ILE A 444 27.15 -29.28 0.93
N GLU A 445 27.34 -29.18 -0.38
CA GLU A 445 27.08 -30.27 -1.33
C GLU A 445 28.02 -31.47 -1.13
N THR A 446 29.26 -31.23 -0.69
CA THR A 446 30.25 -32.28 -0.39
C THR A 446 30.08 -32.96 0.97
N ILE A 447 29.22 -32.45 1.87
CA ILE A 447 29.02 -33.04 3.21
C ILE A 447 28.39 -34.43 3.08
N ASN A 448 29.11 -35.46 3.53
CA ASN A 448 28.64 -36.83 3.56
C ASN A 448 27.58 -37.06 4.65
N THR A 449 26.43 -37.59 4.26
CA THR A 449 25.27 -37.90 5.11
C THR A 449 25.53 -39.13 6.00
N LYS A 450 26.19 -38.99 7.15
CA LYS A 450 26.16 -40.00 8.21
C LYS A 450 26.25 -39.37 9.59
N GLY A 451 25.10 -39.22 10.25
CA GLY A 451 24.97 -38.97 11.70
C GLY A 451 25.46 -37.59 12.17
N GLY A 452 24.56 -36.82 12.77
CA GLY A 452 24.87 -35.55 13.41
C GLY A 452 23.63 -34.93 14.06
N LYS A 453 23.85 -34.00 15.02
CA LYS A 453 22.78 -33.31 15.75
C LYS A 453 22.15 -32.15 14.97
N TYR A 454 22.77 -31.75 13.86
CA TYR A 454 22.45 -30.54 13.11
C TYR A 454 21.97 -30.87 11.70
N ILE A 455 21.01 -30.11 11.20
CA ILE A 455 20.52 -30.20 9.83
C ILE A 455 20.64 -28.80 9.20
N ILE A 456 21.33 -28.71 8.07
CA ILE A 456 21.39 -27.48 7.27
C ILE A 456 20.38 -27.59 6.15
N HIS A 457 19.45 -26.64 6.12
CA HIS A 457 18.42 -26.49 5.11
C HIS A 457 18.73 -25.31 4.21
N HIS A 458 18.80 -25.56 2.90
CA HIS A 458 18.77 -24.50 1.89
C HIS A 458 17.67 -24.76 0.87
N LEU A 459 17.18 -23.67 0.27
CA LEU A 459 16.02 -23.69 -0.60
C LEU A 459 16.43 -23.29 -2.01
N ASP A 460 16.24 -24.20 -2.97
CA ASP A 460 16.37 -23.87 -4.38
C ASP A 460 14.96 -23.63 -4.96
N SER A 461 14.83 -22.56 -5.75
CA SER A 461 13.55 -22.15 -6.35
C SER A 461 13.76 -21.54 -7.73
N LEU A 462 13.15 -22.14 -8.74
CA LEU A 462 13.04 -21.59 -10.10
C LEU A 462 11.58 -21.31 -10.44
N THR A 463 11.28 -20.08 -10.84
CA THR A 463 9.93 -19.68 -11.31
C THR A 463 9.93 -19.51 -12.82
N LEU A 464 8.76 -19.64 -13.46
CA LEU A 464 8.63 -19.36 -14.90
C LEU A 464 9.08 -17.93 -15.23
N ARG A 465 8.82 -16.97 -14.34
CA ARG A 465 9.28 -15.58 -14.50
C ARG A 465 10.81 -15.49 -14.51
N ALA A 466 11.49 -16.24 -13.65
CA ALA A 466 12.95 -16.28 -13.60
C ALA A 466 13.52 -16.95 -14.86
N LEU A 467 12.95 -18.09 -15.27
CA LEU A 467 13.34 -18.78 -16.50
C LEU A 467 13.16 -17.89 -17.74
N ASN A 468 12.03 -17.20 -17.85
CA ASN A 468 11.77 -16.24 -18.91
C ASN A 468 12.81 -15.10 -18.94
N LYS A 469 13.19 -14.56 -17.78
CA LYS A 469 14.27 -13.58 -17.70
C LYS A 469 15.63 -14.16 -18.13
N LEU A 470 15.96 -15.38 -17.69
CA LEU A 470 17.20 -16.05 -18.10
C LEU A 470 17.27 -16.23 -19.61
N CYS A 471 16.15 -16.55 -20.27
CA CYS A 471 16.14 -16.70 -21.73
C CYS A 471 16.16 -15.36 -22.47
N PHE A 472 15.48 -14.31 -21.98
CA PHE A 472 15.10 -13.18 -22.85
C PHE A 472 15.41 -11.77 -22.32
N ASN A 473 16.02 -11.60 -21.14
CA ASN A 473 16.25 -10.26 -20.55
C ASN A 473 17.21 -9.35 -21.35
N ALA A 474 17.79 -9.83 -22.46
CA ALA A 474 18.86 -9.17 -23.22
C ALA A 474 18.58 -8.84 -24.69
N VAL A 475 17.49 -9.35 -25.29
CA VAL A 475 17.27 -9.20 -26.73
C VAL A 475 16.27 -8.06 -26.98
N ASP A 476 16.73 -6.95 -27.57
CA ASP A 476 15.86 -5.88 -28.08
C ASP A 476 15.46 -6.24 -29.52
N ILE A 477 14.16 -6.43 -29.74
CA ILE A 477 13.58 -7.30 -30.78
C ILE A 477 13.53 -6.63 -32.17
N GLU A 478 13.87 -5.36 -32.32
CA GLU A 478 13.59 -4.63 -33.58
C GLU A 478 14.71 -4.62 -34.62
N LYS A 479 15.92 -5.14 -34.33
CA LYS A 479 17.05 -5.08 -35.30
C LYS A 479 17.99 -6.29 -35.35
N GLY A 480 17.72 -7.37 -34.63
CA GLY A 480 18.63 -8.54 -34.61
C GLY A 480 20.04 -8.25 -34.09
N GLN A 481 20.28 -7.06 -33.51
CA GLN A 481 21.55 -6.72 -32.87
C GLN A 481 21.47 -7.07 -31.39
N MET A 482 22.32 -8.00 -30.97
CA MET A 482 22.56 -8.28 -29.56
C MET A 482 23.12 -7.04 -28.87
N VAL A 483 22.41 -6.52 -27.87
CA VAL A 483 22.87 -5.37 -27.06
C VAL A 483 23.35 -5.80 -25.67
N ARG A 484 23.37 -7.11 -25.39
CA ARG A 484 23.98 -7.75 -24.22
C ARG A 484 24.46 -9.15 -24.57
N GLU A 485 25.54 -9.61 -23.96
CA GLU A 485 25.82 -11.04 -23.82
C GLU A 485 24.96 -11.58 -22.68
N ASN A 486 23.74 -12.03 -22.98
CA ASN A 486 23.08 -12.94 -22.06
C ASN A 486 23.79 -14.28 -22.16
N THR A 487 24.77 -14.49 -21.27
CA THR A 487 25.61 -15.68 -21.26
C THR A 487 24.77 -16.96 -21.19
N PHE A 488 23.67 -16.94 -20.45
CA PHE A 488 22.75 -18.06 -20.40
C PHE A 488 22.07 -18.31 -21.76
N TYR A 489 21.50 -17.27 -22.37
CA TYR A 489 20.89 -17.40 -23.70
C TYR A 489 21.91 -17.72 -24.80
N GLN A 490 23.16 -17.24 -24.69
CA GLN A 490 24.22 -17.61 -25.63
C GLN A 490 24.56 -19.09 -25.52
N GLY A 491 24.75 -19.62 -24.31
CA GLY A 491 24.98 -21.05 -24.12
C GLY A 491 23.83 -21.90 -24.69
N ILE A 492 22.58 -21.50 -24.43
CA ILE A 492 21.40 -22.13 -25.02
C ILE A 492 21.39 -22.01 -26.55
N LYS A 493 21.66 -20.82 -27.09
CA LYS A 493 21.66 -20.54 -28.53
C LYS A 493 22.72 -21.38 -29.24
N GLU A 494 23.94 -21.40 -28.73
CA GLU A 494 25.05 -22.20 -29.28
C GLU A 494 24.73 -23.70 -29.26
N GLU A 495 24.15 -24.20 -28.17
CA GLU A 495 23.73 -25.60 -28.07
C GLU A 495 22.59 -25.90 -29.07
N PHE A 496 21.60 -25.02 -29.17
CA PHE A 496 20.44 -25.24 -30.05
C PHE A 496 20.81 -25.15 -31.52
N GLU A 497 21.63 -24.18 -31.93
CA GLU A 497 22.12 -24.03 -33.31
C GLU A 497 23.01 -25.22 -33.70
N ARG A 498 23.88 -25.68 -32.79
CA ARG A 498 24.70 -26.87 -32.99
C ARG A 498 23.87 -28.14 -33.18
N ASN A 499 22.78 -28.27 -32.42
CA ASN A 499 21.88 -29.43 -32.45
C ASN A 499 20.68 -29.25 -33.40
N LYS A 500 20.59 -28.14 -34.14
CA LYS A 500 19.48 -27.76 -35.03
C LYS A 500 18.09 -27.77 -34.37
N ILE A 501 18.02 -27.43 -33.08
CA ILE A 501 16.77 -27.35 -32.31
C ILE A 501 16.13 -25.97 -32.54
N ASN A 502 14.85 -25.94 -32.92
CA ASN A 502 14.10 -24.68 -33.16
C ASN A 502 14.77 -23.70 -34.14
N CYS A 503 15.54 -24.20 -35.10
CA CYS A 503 16.25 -23.39 -36.09
C CYS A 503 15.44 -23.21 -37.39
N ASP A 504 15.74 -22.14 -38.13
CA ASP A 504 15.28 -21.93 -39.50
C ASP A 504 16.10 -22.77 -40.50
N ASN A 505 15.75 -22.65 -41.78
CA ASN A 505 16.43 -23.40 -42.85
C ASN A 505 17.91 -23.01 -43.01
N GLN A 506 18.35 -21.91 -42.39
CA GLN A 506 19.73 -21.44 -42.38
C GLN A 506 20.49 -21.88 -41.12
N GLY A 507 19.84 -22.63 -40.20
CA GLY A 507 20.44 -23.11 -38.97
C GLY A 507 20.48 -22.08 -37.85
N VAL A 508 19.71 -20.99 -37.96
CA VAL A 508 19.65 -19.92 -36.95
C VAL A 508 18.44 -20.12 -36.05
N LEU A 509 18.61 -19.94 -34.74
CA LEU A 509 17.52 -20.09 -33.77
C LEU A 509 16.35 -19.13 -34.07
N LYS A 510 15.15 -19.69 -34.32
CA LYS A 510 13.92 -18.95 -34.65
C LYS A 510 13.40 -18.08 -33.50
N ILE A 511 13.58 -18.55 -32.27
CA ILE A 511 12.97 -17.95 -31.07
C ILE A 511 14.00 -17.03 -30.42
N GLN A 512 13.81 -15.72 -30.64
CA GLN A 512 14.71 -14.66 -30.16
C GLN A 512 14.04 -13.74 -29.12
N GLY A 513 12.82 -14.06 -28.69
CA GLY A 513 12.12 -13.31 -27.65
C GLY A 513 10.68 -13.78 -27.40
N LEU A 514 10.05 -13.27 -26.35
CA LEU A 514 8.63 -13.51 -26.04
C LEU A 514 7.67 -13.13 -27.19
N TYR A 515 8.06 -12.19 -28.06
CA TYR A 515 7.26 -11.79 -29.22
C TYR A 515 7.34 -12.79 -30.37
N SER A 516 8.34 -13.68 -30.38
CA SER A 516 8.41 -14.78 -31.34
C SER A 516 7.23 -15.73 -31.22
N PHE A 517 6.57 -15.77 -30.06
CA PHE A 517 5.39 -16.60 -29.83
C PHE A 517 4.08 -15.91 -30.20
N LYS A 518 4.06 -14.69 -30.77
CA LYS A 518 2.79 -13.99 -31.06
C LYS A 518 2.17 -14.45 -32.37
N THR A 519 0.86 -14.73 -32.34
CA THR A 519 0.02 -14.91 -33.53
C THR A 519 -0.19 -13.60 -34.28
N GLU A 520 -0.72 -13.64 -35.50
CA GLU A 520 -1.06 -12.44 -36.29
C GLU A 520 -1.99 -11.46 -35.55
N GLY A 521 -2.79 -11.94 -34.59
CA GLY A 521 -3.64 -11.12 -33.71
C GLY A 521 -2.94 -10.56 -32.46
N GLY A 522 -1.64 -10.80 -32.29
CA GLY A 522 -0.84 -10.33 -31.15
C GLY A 522 -0.99 -11.12 -29.85
N GLN A 523 -1.73 -12.25 -29.87
CA GLN A 523 -1.86 -13.18 -28.73
C GLN A 523 -0.68 -14.15 -28.69
N ILE A 524 -0.24 -14.55 -27.50
CA ILE A 524 0.87 -15.50 -27.33
C ILE A 524 0.36 -16.93 -27.61
N ASN A 525 1.05 -17.64 -28.48
CA ASN A 525 0.93 -19.08 -28.69
C ASN A 525 1.56 -19.81 -27.49
N GLU A 526 0.73 -20.10 -26.50
CA GLU A 526 1.19 -20.66 -25.23
C GLU A 526 1.81 -22.06 -25.38
N LYS A 527 1.35 -22.87 -26.34
CA LYS A 527 1.93 -24.20 -26.59
C LYS A 527 3.38 -24.12 -27.08
N GLU A 528 3.64 -23.24 -28.04
CA GLU A 528 4.99 -23.04 -28.56
C GLU A 528 5.94 -22.48 -27.50
N ALA A 529 5.44 -21.59 -26.63
CA ALA A 529 6.21 -21.10 -25.49
C ALA A 529 6.53 -22.21 -24.49
N VAL A 530 5.57 -23.08 -24.16
CA VAL A 530 5.80 -24.23 -23.26
C VAL A 530 6.86 -25.17 -23.82
N GLU A 531 6.76 -25.53 -25.10
CA GLU A 531 7.73 -26.45 -25.70
C GLU A 531 9.12 -25.84 -25.78
N PHE A 532 9.25 -24.54 -26.10
CA PHE A 532 10.54 -23.86 -26.02
C PHE A 532 11.15 -23.96 -24.61
N PHE A 533 10.37 -23.70 -23.55
CA PHE A 533 10.88 -23.80 -22.19
C PHE A 533 11.24 -25.22 -21.78
N LYS A 534 10.49 -26.24 -22.22
CA LYS A 534 10.86 -27.64 -22.02
C LYS A 534 12.21 -27.95 -22.67
N GLU A 535 12.43 -27.53 -23.90
CA GLU A 535 13.70 -27.74 -24.60
C GLU A 535 14.87 -27.01 -23.91
N VAL A 536 14.64 -25.79 -23.42
CA VAL A 536 15.67 -25.08 -22.63
C VAL A 536 16.03 -25.88 -21.37
N LEU A 537 15.05 -26.39 -20.63
CA LEU A 537 15.28 -27.18 -19.42
C LEU A 537 15.89 -28.56 -19.70
N LYS A 538 15.71 -29.12 -20.90
CA LYS A 538 16.37 -30.37 -21.35
C LYS A 538 17.82 -30.18 -21.75
N SER A 539 18.21 -28.97 -22.17
CA SER A 539 19.57 -28.68 -22.64
C SER A 539 20.63 -29.05 -21.59
N ASN A 540 21.77 -29.54 -22.07
CA ASN A 540 22.89 -29.90 -21.20
C ASN A 540 23.42 -28.65 -20.50
N TYR A 541 23.50 -27.53 -21.23
CA TYR A 541 23.93 -26.25 -20.69
C TYR A 541 23.04 -25.78 -19.51
N ALA A 542 21.70 -25.84 -19.65
CA ALA A 542 20.82 -25.46 -18.53
C ALA A 542 20.98 -26.39 -17.32
N ARG A 543 21.16 -27.69 -17.54
CA ARG A 543 21.36 -28.68 -16.46
C ARG A 543 22.66 -28.41 -15.69
N GLU A 544 23.74 -28.07 -16.40
CA GLU A 544 25.02 -27.70 -15.80
C GLU A 544 24.95 -26.40 -14.99
N VAL A 545 24.22 -25.39 -15.50
CA VAL A 545 24.22 -24.05 -14.91
C VAL A 545 23.16 -23.87 -13.81
N LEU A 546 21.98 -24.50 -13.94
CA LEU A 546 20.82 -24.26 -13.07
C LEU A 546 20.60 -25.32 -11.97
N ASN A 547 21.46 -26.33 -11.85
CA ASN A 547 21.32 -27.46 -10.89
C ASN A 547 19.87 -27.96 -10.81
N LEU A 548 19.31 -28.30 -11.97
CA LEU A 548 17.90 -28.67 -12.08
C LEU A 548 17.61 -30.00 -11.36
N PRO A 549 16.41 -30.18 -10.78
CA PRO A 549 16.05 -31.41 -10.09
C PRO A 549 16.02 -32.62 -11.04
N TYR A 550 16.34 -33.80 -10.53
CA TYR A 550 16.43 -35.04 -11.32
C TYR A 550 15.08 -35.51 -11.90
N ASP A 551 13.94 -35.14 -11.30
CA ASP A 551 12.62 -35.67 -11.66
C ASP A 551 11.82 -34.77 -12.64
N LEU A 552 12.51 -33.97 -13.46
CA LEU A 552 11.85 -33.16 -14.50
C LEU A 552 11.23 -34.02 -15.61
N GLU A 553 11.75 -35.23 -15.84
CA GLU A 553 11.29 -36.12 -16.91
C GLU A 553 9.81 -36.51 -16.73
N SER A 554 9.47 -37.04 -15.55
CA SER A 554 8.10 -37.48 -15.24
C SER A 554 7.14 -36.31 -14.97
N ASN A 555 7.65 -35.24 -14.34
CA ASN A 555 6.79 -34.16 -13.85
C ASN A 555 6.57 -33.03 -14.84
N ILE A 556 7.45 -32.86 -15.83
CA ILE A 556 7.44 -31.75 -16.79
C ILE A 556 7.47 -32.25 -18.23
N PHE A 557 8.48 -33.06 -18.60
CA PHE A 557 8.74 -33.32 -20.02
C PHE A 557 7.70 -34.24 -20.66
N GLN A 558 7.23 -35.27 -19.94
CA GLN A 558 6.22 -36.22 -20.42
C GLN A 558 4.76 -35.72 -20.34
N LYS A 559 4.53 -34.56 -19.70
CA LYS A 559 3.17 -34.00 -19.58
C LYS A 559 2.80 -33.11 -20.75
N GLU A 560 1.57 -33.27 -21.20
CA GLU A 560 0.91 -32.36 -22.14
C GLU A 560 0.29 -31.18 -21.39
N TYR A 561 0.55 -29.97 -21.88
CA TYR A 561 0.04 -28.74 -21.26
C TYR A 561 -0.97 -28.05 -22.16
N THR A 562 -2.11 -27.67 -21.57
CA THR A 562 -3.19 -26.97 -22.28
C THR A 562 -2.96 -25.47 -22.36
N ASN A 563 -2.24 -24.91 -21.38
CA ASN A 563 -1.95 -23.49 -21.25
C ASN A 563 -0.63 -23.28 -20.46
N LEU A 564 -0.08 -22.08 -20.54
CA LEU A 564 1.20 -21.72 -19.89
C LEU A 564 1.11 -21.72 -18.36
N ASP A 565 -0.07 -21.50 -17.77
CA ASP A 565 -0.23 -21.49 -16.31
C ASP A 565 -0.13 -22.90 -15.72
N GLN A 566 -0.67 -23.91 -16.40
CA GLN A 566 -0.52 -25.32 -15.99
C GLN A 566 0.96 -25.73 -15.99
N PHE A 567 1.71 -25.33 -17.03
CA PHE A 567 3.16 -25.54 -17.08
C PHE A 567 3.88 -24.81 -15.96
N ARG A 568 3.53 -23.55 -15.70
CA ARG A 568 4.10 -22.77 -14.59
C ARG A 568 3.91 -23.47 -13.25
N GLN A 569 2.71 -23.95 -12.95
CA GLN A 569 2.38 -24.61 -11.67
C GLN A 569 3.24 -25.86 -11.46
N ASP A 570 3.33 -26.72 -12.47
CA ASP A 570 4.13 -27.94 -12.40
C ASP A 570 5.63 -27.62 -12.31
N LEU A 571 6.13 -26.66 -13.10
CA LEU A 571 7.52 -26.21 -13.07
C LEU A 571 7.90 -25.67 -11.70
N GLU A 572 7.12 -24.73 -11.16
CA GLU A 572 7.37 -24.15 -9.85
C GLU A 572 7.28 -25.21 -8.73
N LYS A 573 6.38 -26.19 -8.86
CA LYS A 573 6.26 -27.30 -7.90
C LYS A 573 7.48 -28.21 -7.94
N CYS A 574 7.95 -28.59 -9.13
CA CYS A 574 9.10 -29.47 -9.30
C CYS A 574 10.41 -28.78 -8.87
N CYS A 575 10.55 -27.49 -9.18
CA CYS A 575 11.75 -26.71 -8.91
C CYS A 575 11.78 -26.01 -7.55
N TYR A 576 10.79 -26.22 -6.67
CA TYR A 576 10.82 -25.75 -5.29
C TYR A 576 11.33 -26.87 -4.40
N ALA A 577 12.64 -26.90 -4.17
CA ALA A 577 13.32 -27.98 -3.48
C ALA A 577 13.91 -27.51 -2.16
N LEU A 578 13.59 -28.23 -1.08
CA LEU A 578 14.24 -28.09 0.21
C LEU A 578 15.33 -29.15 0.32
N HIS A 579 16.58 -28.71 0.35
CA HIS A 579 17.73 -29.60 0.51
C HIS A 579 18.16 -29.59 1.97
N SER A 580 18.01 -30.75 2.61
CA SER A 580 18.41 -30.97 3.99
C SER A 580 19.65 -31.86 4.03
N LYS A 581 20.76 -31.33 4.53
CA LYS A 581 21.98 -32.11 4.78
C LYS A 581 22.17 -32.26 6.29
N ILE A 582 22.29 -33.50 6.75
CA ILE A 582 22.65 -33.78 8.15
C ILE A 582 24.12 -33.40 8.30
N GLY A 583 24.38 -32.33 9.04
CA GLY A 583 25.73 -31.82 9.26
C GLY A 583 26.53 -32.81 10.09
N LYS A 584 27.77 -33.08 9.65
CA LYS A 584 28.80 -33.66 10.53
C LYS A 584 29.31 -32.54 11.44
N ASP A 585 29.58 -32.84 12.71
CA ASP A 585 30.02 -31.85 13.70
C ASP A 585 31.16 -30.99 13.13
N ASP A 586 30.92 -29.66 13.03
CA ASP A 586 31.88 -28.54 12.90
C ASP A 586 31.16 -27.23 12.45
N LEU A 587 30.02 -26.86 13.09
CA LEU A 587 29.33 -25.57 12.82
C LEU A 587 30.26 -24.36 13.04
N ASP A 588 31.12 -24.45 14.03
CA ASP A 588 32.12 -23.41 14.34
C ASP A 588 33.17 -23.30 13.22
N GLU A 589 33.57 -24.42 12.61
CA GLU A 589 34.43 -24.39 11.43
C GLU A 589 33.70 -23.77 10.23
N PHE A 590 32.46 -24.18 9.96
CA PHE A 590 31.67 -23.64 8.85
C PHE A 590 31.49 -22.12 8.99
N THR A 591 31.08 -21.66 10.18
CA THR A 591 30.86 -20.23 10.46
C THR A 591 32.16 -19.44 10.39
N ARG A 592 33.27 -19.97 10.92
CA ARG A 592 34.58 -19.32 10.84
C ARG A 592 35.13 -19.30 9.40
N ARG A 593 35.08 -20.42 8.69
CA ARG A 593 35.64 -20.59 7.33
C ARG A 593 34.97 -19.68 6.31
N PHE A 594 33.66 -19.51 6.41
CA PHE A 594 32.89 -18.71 5.46
C PHE A 594 32.44 -17.36 6.03
N GLU A 595 32.93 -16.98 7.21
CA GLU A 595 32.55 -15.75 7.92
C GLU A 595 31.03 -15.63 8.09
N ALA A 596 30.36 -16.76 8.32
CA ALA A 596 28.91 -16.82 8.38
C ALA A 596 28.39 -16.24 9.70
N GLN A 597 27.32 -15.44 9.61
CA GLN A 597 26.67 -14.84 10.77
C GLN A 597 25.47 -15.68 11.23
N VAL A 598 25.39 -16.01 12.52
CA VAL A 598 24.36 -16.86 13.10
C VAL A 598 23.43 -16.07 14.02
N PHE A 599 22.13 -16.26 13.81
CA PHE A 599 21.08 -15.74 14.69
C PHE A 599 20.08 -16.83 15.07
N ASP A 600 19.79 -17.00 16.36
CA ASP A 600 18.71 -17.87 16.78
C ASP A 600 17.34 -17.27 16.47
N ILE A 601 16.45 -18.07 15.88
CA ILE A 601 15.08 -17.68 15.58
C ILE A 601 14.20 -18.01 16.78
N THR A 602 13.56 -16.99 17.36
CA THR A 602 12.73 -17.18 18.55
C THR A 602 11.42 -16.37 18.53
N SER A 603 10.45 -16.85 19.30
CA SER A 603 9.18 -16.17 19.60
C SER A 603 8.65 -16.66 20.95
N ILE A 604 7.64 -15.98 21.50
CA ILE A 604 6.98 -16.44 22.73
C ILE A 604 6.39 -17.85 22.53
N ASP A 605 5.81 -18.11 21.36
CA ASP A 605 5.19 -19.41 21.05
C ASP A 605 6.26 -20.51 20.92
N LEU A 606 7.41 -20.21 20.30
CA LEU A 606 8.53 -21.15 20.18
C LEU A 606 9.18 -21.46 21.54
N LYS A 607 9.29 -20.46 22.42
CA LYS A 607 9.73 -20.66 23.82
C LYS A 607 8.74 -21.53 24.60
N SER A 608 7.44 -21.24 24.48
CA SER A 608 6.38 -22.00 25.15
C SER A 608 6.33 -23.47 24.66
N LYS A 609 6.58 -23.71 23.37
CA LYS A 609 6.71 -25.08 22.81
C LYS A 609 7.86 -25.83 23.49
N LYS A 610 9.02 -25.18 23.61
CA LYS A 610 10.22 -25.76 24.26
C LYS A 610 9.94 -26.11 25.72
N GLU A 611 9.21 -25.23 26.41
CA GLU A 611 8.77 -25.43 27.81
C GLU A 611 7.58 -26.41 27.94
N LYS A 612 7.05 -26.94 26.82
CA LYS A 612 5.85 -27.80 26.75
C LYS A 612 4.60 -27.18 27.39
N THR A 613 4.52 -25.85 27.45
CA THR A 613 3.42 -25.10 28.08
C THR A 613 2.28 -24.76 27.13
N LYS A 614 2.45 -24.97 25.82
CA LYS A 614 1.40 -24.78 24.79
C LYS A 614 1.45 -25.83 23.70
N THR A 615 0.28 -26.24 23.23
CA THR A 615 0.12 -27.08 22.03
C THR A 615 0.19 -26.24 20.76
N THR A 616 0.46 -26.86 19.60
CA THR A 616 0.53 -26.15 18.30
C THR A 616 -0.79 -25.42 17.97
N GLY A 617 -1.94 -25.97 18.36
CA GLY A 617 -3.25 -25.35 18.15
C GLY A 617 -3.45 -24.02 18.90
N GLU A 618 -2.71 -23.79 19.98
CA GLU A 618 -2.80 -22.60 20.83
C GLU A 618 -1.80 -21.49 20.44
N MET A 619 -0.95 -21.76 19.44
CA MET A 619 0.04 -20.83 18.92
C MET A 619 -0.56 -19.87 17.91
N LYS A 620 0.11 -18.75 17.65
CA LYS A 620 -0.31 -17.83 16.59
C LYS A 620 -0.19 -18.50 15.23
N LYS A 621 -1.10 -18.20 14.30
CA LYS A 621 -1.13 -18.79 12.96
C LYS A 621 0.21 -18.68 12.19
N HIS A 622 0.98 -17.60 12.36
CA HIS A 622 2.31 -17.51 11.72
C HIS A 622 3.31 -18.51 12.29
N THR A 623 3.28 -18.78 13.60
CA THR A 623 4.12 -19.81 14.23
C THR A 623 3.68 -21.19 13.77
N GLN A 624 2.36 -21.41 13.65
CA GLN A 624 1.82 -22.66 13.10
C GLN A 624 2.31 -22.88 11.66
N LEU A 625 2.15 -21.90 10.77
CA LEU A 625 2.62 -21.99 9.37
C LEU A 625 4.12 -22.26 9.28
N TRP A 626 4.93 -21.61 10.12
CA TRP A 626 6.37 -21.88 10.20
C TRP A 626 6.65 -23.32 10.61
N LEU A 627 6.04 -23.80 11.69
CA LEU A 627 6.25 -25.17 12.17
C LEU A 627 5.67 -26.23 11.21
N GLU A 628 4.58 -25.93 10.51
CA GLU A 628 3.97 -26.80 9.50
C GLU A 628 4.91 -26.97 8.30
N PHE A 629 5.51 -25.88 7.81
CA PHE A 629 6.47 -25.92 6.70
C PHE A 629 7.67 -26.84 6.97
N TRP A 630 8.26 -26.77 8.16
CA TRP A 630 9.43 -27.59 8.52
C TRP A 630 9.08 -29.05 8.85
N LYS A 631 7.81 -29.39 9.04
CA LYS A 631 7.35 -30.77 9.31
C LYS A 631 7.01 -31.57 8.05
N GLY A 632 6.71 -30.90 6.94
CA GLY A 632 6.19 -31.53 5.73
C GLY A 632 7.26 -32.19 4.87
N ALA A 633 6.89 -33.27 4.19
CA ALA A 633 7.65 -33.78 3.04
C ALA A 633 7.68 -32.72 1.92
N ILE A 634 8.70 -32.74 1.05
CA ILE A 634 8.93 -31.75 -0.02
C ILE A 634 7.66 -31.47 -0.85
N GLU A 635 6.88 -32.50 -1.18
CA GLU A 635 5.62 -32.38 -1.93
C GLU A 635 4.49 -31.63 -1.20
N GLN A 636 4.49 -31.65 0.15
CA GLN A 636 3.54 -30.89 0.97
C GLN A 636 3.96 -29.41 1.12
N ASN A 637 5.25 -29.11 0.92
CA ASN A 637 5.84 -27.78 1.15
C ASN A 637 5.60 -26.80 -0.01
N PHE A 638 5.22 -27.26 -1.21
CA PHE A 638 4.89 -26.33 -2.30
C PHE A 638 3.56 -25.58 -2.03
N ALA A 639 2.56 -26.26 -1.49
CA ALA A 639 1.27 -25.63 -1.18
C ALA A 639 1.42 -24.51 -0.13
N THR A 640 2.32 -24.68 0.83
CA THR A 640 2.69 -23.64 1.81
C THR A 640 4.18 -23.36 1.70
N ARG A 641 4.59 -22.46 0.79
CA ARG A 641 6.00 -22.20 0.50
C ARG A 641 6.56 -21.03 1.29
N VAL A 642 7.77 -21.17 1.84
CA VAL A 642 8.60 -20.04 2.27
C VAL A 642 9.19 -19.36 1.04
N ASN A 643 8.93 -18.07 0.84
CA ASN A 643 9.61 -17.30 -0.19
C ASN A 643 11.03 -16.96 0.27
N PRO A 644 12.03 -17.03 -0.63
CA PRO A 644 13.43 -17.03 -0.24
C PRO A 644 13.93 -15.67 0.25
N GLU A 645 13.33 -14.57 -0.19
CA GLU A 645 13.78 -13.22 0.16
C GLU A 645 13.44 -12.85 1.61
N LEU A 646 14.45 -12.46 2.37
CA LEU A 646 14.32 -12.08 3.77
C LEU A 646 15.01 -10.75 4.10
N SER A 647 14.57 -10.14 5.19
CA SER A 647 15.12 -8.88 5.70
C SER A 647 15.27 -8.95 7.21
N ILE A 648 16.40 -8.41 7.68
CA ILE A 648 16.72 -8.30 9.09
C ILE A 648 16.56 -6.85 9.49
N PHE A 649 15.66 -6.61 10.43
CA PHE A 649 15.40 -5.30 10.99
C PHE A 649 16.08 -5.19 12.35
N TRP A 650 16.65 -4.02 12.63
CA TRP A 650 17.14 -3.65 13.94
C TRP A 650 16.36 -2.48 14.50
N ARG A 651 16.05 -2.53 15.80
CA ARG A 651 15.37 -1.48 16.53
C ARG A 651 16.06 -1.19 17.86
N ALA A 652 16.28 0.09 18.14
CA ALA A 652 16.79 0.56 19.42
C ALA A 652 15.71 0.47 20.54
N PRO A 653 16.12 0.39 21.82
CA PRO A 653 15.22 0.61 22.95
C PRO A 653 14.43 1.92 22.81
N LYS A 654 13.18 1.94 23.29
CA LYS A 654 12.41 3.17 23.39
C LYS A 654 12.76 3.88 24.69
N SER A 655 13.28 5.10 24.56
CA SER A 655 13.65 5.98 25.69
C SER A 655 12.54 6.12 26.73
N SER A 656 11.28 6.29 26.31
CA SER A 656 10.12 6.38 27.21
C SER A 656 9.85 5.10 28.00
N ARG A 657 10.27 3.93 27.49
CA ARG A 657 10.18 2.66 28.21
C ARG A 657 11.37 2.45 29.13
N GLU A 658 12.56 2.89 28.75
CA GLU A 658 13.73 2.89 29.63
C GLU A 658 13.53 3.81 30.84
N LYS A 659 13.00 5.03 30.65
CA LYS A 659 12.66 5.92 31.76
C LYS A 659 11.60 5.31 32.68
N LYS A 660 10.61 4.61 32.12
CA LYS A 660 9.49 4.05 32.86
C LYS A 660 9.78 2.69 33.52
N TYR A 661 10.71 1.89 32.99
CA TYR A 661 10.92 0.50 33.43
C TYR A 661 12.39 0.07 33.46
N GLY A 662 13.34 0.96 33.17
CA GLY A 662 14.78 0.67 33.17
C GLY A 662 15.40 0.75 34.56
N LYS A 663 16.69 0.38 34.69
CA LYS A 663 17.40 0.19 35.97
C LYS A 663 17.33 1.36 36.97
N GLY A 664 17.05 2.58 36.51
CA GLY A 664 16.91 3.78 37.35
C GLY A 664 15.46 4.25 37.56
N SER A 665 14.47 3.40 37.31
CA SER A 665 13.05 3.71 37.47
C SER A 665 12.44 3.01 38.68
N ASP A 666 11.49 3.65 39.36
CA ASP A 666 10.74 3.04 40.46
C ASP A 666 9.95 1.80 40.06
N LEU A 667 9.66 1.64 38.75
CA LEU A 667 8.99 0.46 38.19
C LEU A 667 9.98 -0.50 37.52
N TYR A 668 11.29 -0.36 37.81
CA TYR A 668 12.31 -1.28 37.34
C TYR A 668 11.99 -2.70 37.81
N ASP A 669 12.06 -3.63 36.86
CA ASP A 669 11.96 -5.04 37.14
C ASP A 669 12.91 -5.74 36.17
N PRO A 670 13.95 -6.45 36.66
CA PRO A 670 14.92 -7.14 35.79
C PRO A 670 14.25 -8.19 34.90
N ASN A 671 13.08 -8.70 35.30
CA ASN A 671 12.29 -9.67 34.56
C ASN A 671 11.20 -9.00 33.70
N LYS A 672 11.17 -7.66 33.61
CA LYS A 672 10.17 -6.93 32.82
C LYS A 672 10.30 -7.26 31.34
N ASN A 673 9.51 -8.22 30.89
CA ASN A 673 9.42 -8.52 29.46
C ASN A 673 8.52 -7.50 28.74
N ASN A 674 9.12 -6.39 28.29
CA ASN A 674 8.56 -5.40 27.38
C ASN A 674 9.41 -5.35 26.12
N ARG A 675 8.81 -5.66 24.96
CA ARG A 675 9.54 -5.69 23.69
C ARG A 675 10.29 -4.39 23.41
N TYR A 676 9.75 -3.23 23.81
CA TYR A 676 10.31 -1.92 23.53
C TYR A 676 11.38 -1.45 24.52
N LEU A 677 11.58 -2.16 25.64
CA LEU A 677 12.59 -1.81 26.65
C LEU A 677 14.00 -2.20 26.20
N TYR A 678 14.12 -3.19 25.32
CA TYR A 678 15.38 -3.73 24.87
C TYR A 678 15.58 -3.53 23.37
N GLU A 679 16.85 -3.59 22.98
CA GLU A 679 17.27 -3.76 21.60
C GLU A 679 16.66 -5.03 20.99
N GLN A 680 16.31 -4.96 19.71
CA GLN A 680 15.68 -6.07 19.04
C GLN A 680 16.10 -6.19 17.58
N TYR A 681 16.57 -7.39 17.22
CA TYR A 681 16.69 -7.87 15.85
C TYR A 681 15.43 -8.65 15.47
N THR A 682 14.92 -8.41 14.26
CA THR A 682 13.69 -9.04 13.76
C THR A 682 13.92 -9.57 12.35
N LEU A 683 13.75 -10.88 12.19
CA LEU A 683 13.65 -11.52 10.88
C LEU A 683 12.26 -11.23 10.31
N ALA A 684 12.20 -10.77 9.07
CA ALA A 684 10.98 -10.72 8.28
C ALA A 684 11.19 -11.49 6.97
N LEU A 685 10.32 -12.45 6.73
CA LEU A 685 10.22 -13.18 5.46
C LEU A 685 8.75 -13.37 5.11
N THR A 686 8.46 -13.97 3.97
CA THR A 686 7.08 -14.23 3.56
C THR A 686 6.84 -15.72 3.33
N ILE A 687 5.64 -16.17 3.72
CA ILE A 687 5.12 -17.50 3.41
C ILE A 687 3.94 -17.32 2.47
N THR A 688 3.88 -18.13 1.42
CA THR A 688 2.79 -18.21 0.48
C THR A 688 1.98 -19.47 0.72
N GLU A 689 0.71 -19.30 1.09
CA GLU A 689 -0.29 -20.38 1.13
C GLU A 689 -0.93 -20.52 -0.26
N ASN A 690 -1.28 -21.75 -0.63
CA ASN A 690 -1.85 -22.14 -1.93
C ASN A 690 -1.03 -21.64 -3.13
N ALA A 691 0.30 -21.81 -3.12
CA ALA A 691 1.18 -21.28 -4.17
C ALA A 691 0.86 -21.78 -5.59
N GLY A 692 0.26 -22.97 -5.71
CA GLY A 692 -0.22 -23.52 -6.98
C GLY A 692 -1.52 -22.89 -7.50
N SER A 693 -2.30 -22.24 -6.63
CA SER A 693 -3.64 -21.74 -6.96
C SER A 693 -3.60 -20.24 -7.25
N HIS A 694 -3.22 -19.84 -8.46
CA HIS A 694 -3.32 -18.43 -8.86
C HIS A 694 -4.78 -18.07 -9.16
N PHE A 695 -5.31 -17.09 -8.43
CA PHE A 695 -6.55 -16.44 -8.83
C PHE A 695 -6.27 -15.59 -10.07
N LYS A 696 -7.25 -15.49 -10.98
CA LYS A 696 -7.17 -14.64 -12.17
C LYS A 696 -6.68 -13.24 -11.76
N ASP A 697 -5.49 -12.81 -12.22
CA ASP A 697 -5.03 -11.43 -12.03
C ASP A 697 -6.08 -10.50 -12.61
N ILE A 698 -6.74 -9.73 -11.74
CA ILE A 698 -7.78 -8.76 -12.11
C ILE A 698 -7.23 -7.34 -12.08
N ALA A 699 -6.01 -7.13 -11.59
CA ALA A 699 -5.36 -5.85 -11.72
C ALA A 699 -5.23 -5.56 -13.23
N PHE A 700 -5.71 -4.40 -13.67
CA PHE A 700 -5.69 -3.99 -15.09
C PHE A 700 -6.71 -4.67 -16.02
N LYS A 701 -7.64 -5.50 -15.51
CA LYS A 701 -8.79 -5.95 -16.30
C LYS A 701 -9.86 -4.87 -16.37
N ASP A 702 -10.65 -4.88 -17.45
CA ASP A 702 -11.81 -4.00 -17.59
C ASP A 702 -12.84 -4.28 -16.49
N THR A 703 -13.58 -3.25 -16.08
CA THR A 703 -14.57 -3.31 -14.99
C THR A 703 -15.60 -4.43 -15.16
N SER A 704 -15.98 -4.79 -16.40
CA SER A 704 -16.89 -5.91 -16.69
C SER A 704 -16.31 -7.27 -16.27
N LYS A 705 -15.04 -7.53 -16.60
CA LYS A 705 -14.36 -8.78 -16.23
C LYS A 705 -14.11 -8.87 -14.72
N ILE A 706 -13.87 -7.74 -14.06
CA ILE A 706 -13.77 -7.67 -12.60
C ILE A 706 -15.10 -8.04 -11.95
N LYS A 707 -16.23 -7.51 -12.47
CA LYS A 707 -17.58 -7.85 -12.01
C LYS A 707 -17.88 -9.34 -12.15
N GLU A 708 -17.57 -9.92 -13.31
CA GLU A 708 -17.75 -11.36 -13.55
C GLU A 708 -16.96 -12.20 -12.55
N ALA A 709 -15.69 -11.89 -12.32
CA ALA A 709 -14.87 -12.59 -11.35
C ALA A 709 -15.41 -12.49 -9.90
N ILE A 710 -15.95 -11.33 -9.51
CA ILE A 710 -16.58 -11.17 -8.20
C ILE A 710 -17.88 -11.98 -8.11
N LYS A 711 -18.69 -12.02 -9.18
CA LYS A 711 -19.90 -12.85 -9.24
C LYS A 711 -19.56 -14.34 -9.14
N GLU A 712 -18.58 -14.81 -9.91
CA GLU A 712 -18.06 -16.19 -9.83
C GLU A 712 -17.62 -16.52 -8.40
N PHE A 713 -16.87 -15.61 -7.75
CA PHE A 713 -16.43 -15.79 -6.37
C PHE A 713 -17.61 -15.83 -5.38
N ASN A 714 -18.60 -14.94 -5.51
CA ASN A 714 -19.75 -14.90 -4.61
C ASN A 714 -20.62 -16.16 -4.76
N MET A 715 -20.74 -16.70 -5.98
CA MET A 715 -21.48 -17.94 -6.25
C MET A 715 -20.83 -19.18 -5.62
N SER A 716 -19.51 -19.16 -5.36
CA SER A 716 -18.82 -20.29 -4.72
C SER A 716 -19.00 -20.34 -3.20
N LEU A 717 -19.56 -19.29 -2.59
CA LEU A 717 -19.85 -19.26 -1.16
C LEU A 717 -21.11 -20.09 -0.84
N SER A 718 -21.06 -20.86 0.24
CA SER A 718 -22.24 -21.55 0.78
C SER A 718 -23.35 -20.56 1.13
N GLN A 719 -24.62 -20.99 1.02
CA GLN A 719 -25.75 -20.19 1.50
C GLN A 719 -25.53 -19.77 2.96
N SER A 720 -25.68 -18.47 3.24
CA SER A 720 -25.44 -17.92 4.56
C SER A 720 -26.58 -18.27 5.52
N LYS A 721 -26.25 -18.96 6.61
CA LYS A 721 -27.18 -19.27 7.70
C LYS A 721 -27.34 -18.11 8.68
N TYR A 722 -26.26 -17.34 8.85
CA TYR A 722 -26.17 -16.24 9.82
C TYR A 722 -25.83 -14.93 9.12
N CYS A 723 -26.18 -13.80 9.75
CA CYS A 723 -25.84 -12.46 9.29
C CYS A 723 -25.41 -11.58 10.46
N PHE A 724 -24.21 -11.02 10.36
CA PHE A 724 -23.76 -9.90 11.19
C PHE A 724 -24.17 -8.59 10.51
N GLY A 725 -25.22 -7.95 11.01
CA GLY A 725 -25.51 -6.57 10.62
C GLY A 725 -24.66 -5.61 11.41
N ILE A 726 -24.05 -4.65 10.70
CA ILE A 726 -23.14 -3.68 11.29
C ILE A 726 -23.61 -2.27 10.94
N ASP A 727 -23.90 -1.51 11.98
CA ASP A 727 -24.16 -0.07 11.89
C ASP A 727 -22.90 0.73 12.29
N ARG A 728 -22.73 1.93 11.71
CA ARG A 728 -21.56 2.79 11.92
C ARG A 728 -22.03 4.23 12.15
N GLY A 729 -22.04 4.65 13.41
CA GLY A 729 -22.56 5.94 13.85
C GLY A 729 -21.49 6.87 14.45
N ASN A 730 -21.97 8.02 14.95
CA ASN A 730 -21.18 8.99 15.71
C ASN A 730 -21.29 8.79 17.23
N ALA A 731 -22.41 8.22 17.70
CA ALA A 731 -22.62 7.90 19.12
C ALA A 731 -21.89 6.61 19.47
N GLU A 732 -22.31 5.49 18.87
CA GLU A 732 -21.58 4.23 18.80
C GLU A 732 -20.80 4.19 17.48
N LEU A 733 -19.47 4.05 17.55
CA LEU A 733 -18.63 4.04 16.34
C LEU A 733 -18.96 2.85 15.45
N VAL A 734 -19.24 1.69 16.06
CA VAL A 734 -19.72 0.48 15.39
C VAL A 734 -20.60 -0.34 16.34
N SER A 735 -21.78 -0.72 15.86
CA SER A 735 -22.70 -1.62 16.57
C SER A 735 -22.90 -2.89 15.76
N LEU A 736 -23.02 -4.02 16.46
CA LEU A 736 -23.21 -5.34 15.86
C LEU A 736 -24.57 -5.90 16.24
N CYS A 737 -25.24 -6.57 15.32
CA CYS A 737 -26.34 -7.49 15.62
C CYS A 737 -26.14 -8.80 14.85
N LEU A 738 -26.18 -9.93 15.54
CA LEU A 738 -26.16 -11.26 14.96
C LEU A 738 -27.60 -11.77 14.82
N ILE A 739 -27.94 -12.18 13.61
CA ILE A 739 -29.19 -12.88 13.34
C ILE A 739 -28.98 -14.16 12.52
N LYS A 740 -29.96 -15.05 12.57
CA LYS A 740 -30.07 -16.28 11.79
C LYS A 740 -31.19 -16.12 10.75
N ASN A 741 -31.09 -16.83 9.64
CA ASN A 741 -32.09 -16.85 8.58
C ASN A 741 -33.36 -17.61 9.02
N GLU A 742 -34.13 -17.03 9.93
CA GLU A 742 -35.39 -17.58 10.46
C GLU A 742 -36.46 -16.46 10.58
N LYS A 743 -37.74 -16.81 10.40
CA LYS A 743 -38.82 -15.81 10.32
C LYS A 743 -39.29 -15.28 11.67
N ASP A 744 -39.43 -16.14 12.68
CA ASP A 744 -40.15 -15.80 13.91
C ASP A 744 -39.24 -15.32 15.04
N PHE A 745 -37.99 -15.82 15.10
CA PHE A 745 -37.03 -15.44 16.14
C PHE A 745 -35.59 -15.45 15.62
N PRO A 746 -35.19 -14.46 14.82
CA PRO A 746 -33.91 -14.49 14.13
C PRO A 746 -32.71 -14.23 15.06
N PHE A 747 -32.88 -13.93 16.35
CA PHE A 747 -31.80 -13.51 17.24
C PHE A 747 -30.96 -14.68 17.77
N GLU A 748 -29.72 -14.78 17.29
CA GLU A 748 -28.73 -15.75 17.78
C GLU A 748 -27.83 -15.06 18.82
N LYS A 749 -27.52 -15.73 19.94
CA LYS A 749 -26.82 -15.12 21.08
C LYS A 749 -25.39 -15.65 21.22
N PHE A 750 -24.48 -14.81 21.71
CA PHE A 750 -23.11 -15.19 22.02
C PHE A 750 -22.67 -14.62 23.39
N PRO A 751 -21.71 -15.28 24.07
CA PRO A 751 -21.29 -14.88 25.40
C PRO A 751 -20.45 -13.61 25.36
N VAL A 752 -20.78 -12.68 26.25
CA VAL A 752 -20.08 -11.42 26.46
C VAL A 752 -19.87 -11.18 27.95
N TYR A 753 -18.85 -10.39 28.25
CA TYR A 753 -18.41 -10.09 29.61
C TYR A 753 -18.36 -8.57 29.78
N ARG A 754 -18.69 -8.09 30.97
CA ARG A 754 -18.58 -6.67 31.34
C ARG A 754 -17.94 -6.59 32.71
N LEU A 755 -16.85 -5.84 32.85
CA LEU A 755 -16.25 -5.57 34.16
C LEU A 755 -17.26 -4.77 35.00
N ARG A 756 -17.61 -5.27 36.19
CA ARG A 756 -18.66 -4.68 37.05
C ARG A 756 -18.24 -3.33 37.61
N ASP A 757 -17.02 -3.25 38.13
CA ASP A 757 -16.45 -2.05 38.71
C ASP A 757 -15.20 -1.61 37.93
N LEU A 758 -15.30 -0.46 37.25
CA LEU A 758 -14.23 0.12 36.45
C LEU A 758 -13.06 0.64 37.32
N THR A 759 -13.29 0.86 38.61
CA THR A 759 -12.30 1.37 39.57
C THR A 759 -11.64 0.27 40.39
N TYR A 760 -12.10 -0.98 40.24
CA TYR A 760 -11.62 -2.12 41.01
C TYR A 760 -10.10 -2.22 41.00
N GLN A 761 -9.55 -2.38 42.21
CA GLN A 761 -8.14 -2.62 42.47
C GLN A 761 -8.00 -3.89 43.27
N GLY A 762 -7.07 -4.75 42.88
CA GLY A 762 -6.87 -6.01 43.56
C GLY A 762 -5.63 -6.72 43.09
N ASP A 763 -5.38 -7.85 43.74
CA ASP A 763 -4.26 -8.71 43.39
C ASP A 763 -4.55 -9.53 42.13
N PHE A 764 -3.54 -9.67 41.31
CA PHE A 764 -3.55 -10.51 40.12
C PHE A 764 -2.22 -11.25 39.97
N LYS A 765 -2.26 -12.41 39.33
CA LYS A 765 -1.05 -13.10 38.89
C LYS A 765 -0.56 -12.49 37.60
N ASP A 766 0.69 -12.04 37.59
CA ASP A 766 1.33 -11.61 36.36
C ASP A 766 1.69 -12.83 35.47
N LYS A 767 2.35 -12.57 34.34
CA LYS A 767 2.74 -13.62 33.39
C LYS A 767 3.79 -14.62 33.91
N HIS A 768 4.33 -14.39 35.10
CA HIS A 768 5.31 -15.23 35.79
C HIS A 768 4.73 -15.86 37.06
N ASP A 769 3.39 -15.87 37.19
CA ASP A 769 2.66 -16.32 38.38
C ASP A 769 3.02 -15.55 39.66
N GLN A 770 3.62 -14.36 39.54
CA GLN A 770 3.88 -13.50 40.69
C GLN A 770 2.64 -12.67 41.01
N MET A 771 2.28 -12.64 42.29
CA MET A 771 1.20 -11.79 42.79
C MET A 771 1.61 -10.32 42.70
N ARG A 772 0.75 -9.51 42.09
CA ARG A 772 0.90 -8.05 42.01
C ARG A 772 -0.43 -7.38 42.27
N TYR A 773 -0.37 -6.17 42.82
CA TYR A 773 -1.53 -5.32 42.99
C TYR A 773 -1.73 -4.38 41.79
N GLY A 774 -2.96 -4.16 41.35
CA GLY A 774 -3.22 -3.17 40.30
C GLY A 774 -4.70 -2.94 39.99
N VAL A 775 -4.95 -1.99 39.08
CA VAL A 775 -6.30 -1.59 38.65
C VAL A 775 -6.76 -2.45 37.48
N ALA A 776 -7.92 -3.10 37.61
CA ALA A 776 -8.43 -4.05 36.61
C ALA A 776 -8.61 -3.44 35.22
N ILE A 777 -9.21 -2.25 35.11
CA ILE A 777 -9.47 -1.59 33.81
C ILE A 777 -8.18 -1.29 33.02
N LYS A 778 -7.04 -1.12 33.69
CA LYS A 778 -5.74 -0.88 33.04
C LYS A 778 -5.12 -2.17 32.48
N ASN A 779 -5.60 -3.33 32.94
CA ASN A 779 -4.91 -4.61 32.86
C ASN A 779 -5.88 -5.81 32.78
N ILE A 780 -7.04 -5.66 32.12
CA ILE A 780 -8.14 -6.65 32.13
C ILE A 780 -7.67 -8.08 31.82
N SER A 781 -6.68 -8.26 30.95
CA SER A 781 -6.13 -9.57 30.61
C SER A 781 -5.58 -10.38 31.79
N TYR A 782 -5.17 -9.74 32.88
CA TYR A 782 -4.72 -10.42 34.10
C TYR A 782 -5.86 -10.77 35.05
N PHE A 783 -6.97 -10.03 34.99
CA PHE A 783 -8.14 -10.21 35.85
C PHE A 783 -9.23 -11.06 35.19
N ILE A 784 -9.18 -11.28 33.88
CA ILE A 784 -10.25 -11.91 33.08
C ILE A 784 -10.64 -13.34 33.50
N ASP A 785 -9.78 -14.01 34.28
CA ASP A 785 -10.03 -15.35 34.82
C ASP A 785 -10.67 -15.31 36.22
N GLN A 786 -10.70 -14.14 36.88
CA GLN A 786 -11.45 -13.89 38.11
C GLN A 786 -12.91 -13.59 37.75
N GLU A 787 -13.70 -14.64 37.49
CA GLU A 787 -15.03 -14.50 36.88
C GLU A 787 -16.00 -13.63 37.69
N ASP A 788 -15.85 -13.56 39.02
CA ASP A 788 -16.70 -12.75 39.91
C ASP A 788 -16.61 -11.23 39.63
N LEU A 789 -15.49 -10.77 39.06
CA LEU A 789 -15.32 -9.37 38.67
C LEU A 789 -16.13 -8.99 37.43
N PHE A 790 -16.61 -9.98 36.68
CA PHE A 790 -17.31 -9.78 35.42
C PHE A 790 -18.79 -10.16 35.55
N GLU A 791 -19.62 -9.38 34.89
CA GLU A 791 -20.98 -9.76 34.55
C GLU A 791 -20.93 -10.52 33.23
N LYS A 792 -21.46 -11.75 33.20
CA LYS A 792 -21.51 -12.60 32.00
C LYS A 792 -22.93 -12.64 31.47
N ASN A 793 -23.11 -12.20 30.23
CA ASN A 793 -24.39 -12.17 29.54
C ASN A 793 -24.30 -12.91 28.20
N ASN A 794 -25.45 -13.31 27.66
CA ASN A 794 -25.57 -13.82 26.29
C ASN A 794 -26.41 -12.83 25.48
N LEU A 795 -25.80 -12.13 24.53
CA LEU A 795 -26.43 -11.06 23.76
C LEU A 795 -26.39 -11.38 22.26
N SER A 796 -27.36 -10.84 21.52
CA SER A 796 -27.36 -10.88 20.04
C SER A 796 -26.83 -9.59 19.43
N ALA A 797 -26.91 -8.48 20.15
CA ALA A 797 -26.41 -7.18 19.70
C ALA A 797 -25.56 -6.48 20.77
N ILE A 798 -24.50 -5.77 20.33
CA ILE A 798 -23.52 -5.09 21.18
C ILE A 798 -22.97 -3.80 20.57
N ASP A 799 -22.64 -2.81 21.40
CA ASP A 799 -21.74 -1.70 21.07
C ASP A 799 -20.29 -2.25 21.02
N MET A 800 -19.66 -2.21 19.85
CA MET A 800 -18.28 -2.69 19.70
C MET A 800 -17.23 -1.58 19.92
N THR A 801 -17.66 -0.33 20.15
CA THR A 801 -16.79 0.85 20.28
C THR A 801 -15.73 0.69 21.37
N THR A 802 -16.12 0.14 22.52
CA THR A 802 -15.25 -0.08 23.69
C THR A 802 -14.95 -1.56 23.95
N ALA A 803 -15.47 -2.44 23.10
CA ALA A 803 -15.33 -3.88 23.26
C ALA A 803 -13.93 -4.36 22.87
N LYS A 804 -13.47 -5.43 23.53
CA LYS A 804 -12.18 -6.07 23.23
C LYS A 804 -12.25 -7.58 23.39
N LEU A 805 -11.63 -8.29 22.45
CA LEU A 805 -11.40 -9.73 22.59
C LEU A 805 -10.17 -9.97 23.47
N ILE A 806 -10.35 -10.60 24.63
CA ILE A 806 -9.30 -10.89 25.60
C ILE A 806 -9.42 -12.36 26.01
N LYS A 807 -8.38 -13.18 25.77
CA LYS A 807 -8.40 -14.63 26.04
C LYS A 807 -9.69 -15.33 25.55
N ASN A 808 -10.09 -15.05 24.31
CA ASN A 808 -11.32 -15.58 23.69
C ASN A 808 -12.64 -15.17 24.40
N LYS A 809 -12.60 -14.18 25.29
CA LYS A 809 -13.79 -13.58 25.93
C LYS A 809 -13.98 -12.17 25.34
N ILE A 810 -15.20 -11.85 24.87
CA ILE A 810 -15.55 -10.50 24.39
C ILE A 810 -15.91 -9.66 25.61
N VAL A 811 -15.06 -8.70 25.96
CA VAL A 811 -15.27 -7.80 27.11
C VAL A 811 -15.79 -6.47 26.59
N LEU A 812 -17.05 -6.12 26.90
CA LEU A 812 -17.75 -4.94 26.36
C LEU A 812 -17.07 -3.62 26.72
N ASN A 813 -16.51 -3.51 27.92
CA ASN A 813 -15.74 -2.35 28.39
C ASN A 813 -14.23 -2.63 28.39
N GLY A 814 -13.76 -3.51 27.50
CA GLY A 814 -12.39 -4.01 27.44
C GLY A 814 -11.33 -3.03 26.93
N ASP A 815 -11.74 -1.99 26.20
CA ASP A 815 -10.85 -1.01 25.56
C ASP A 815 -11.29 0.46 25.79
N VAL A 816 -12.03 0.71 26.87
CA VAL A 816 -12.53 2.04 27.25
C VAL A 816 -11.42 3.09 27.29
N LEU A 817 -10.22 2.74 27.78
CA LEU A 817 -9.10 3.68 27.87
C LEU A 817 -8.63 4.19 26.49
N THR A 818 -8.63 3.32 25.47
CA THR A 818 -8.25 3.72 24.10
C THR A 818 -9.32 4.62 23.50
N TYR A 819 -10.59 4.33 23.75
CA TYR A 819 -11.71 5.16 23.30
C TYR A 819 -11.71 6.54 23.96
N LEU A 820 -11.55 6.63 25.29
CA LEU A 820 -11.44 7.90 25.99
C LEU A 820 -10.23 8.71 25.50
N LYS A 821 -9.11 8.03 25.19
CA LYS A 821 -7.95 8.71 24.61
C LYS A 821 -8.21 9.22 23.19
N LEU A 822 -8.96 8.48 22.36
CA LEU A 822 -9.40 8.96 21.05
C LEU A 822 -10.23 10.24 21.18
N LYS A 823 -11.19 10.25 22.13
CA LYS A 823 -12.03 11.42 22.42
C LYS A 823 -11.19 12.64 22.83
N GLU A 824 -10.28 12.45 23.78
CA GLU A 824 -9.39 13.52 24.29
C GLU A 824 -8.51 14.10 23.17
N GLU A 825 -7.83 13.25 22.41
CA GLU A 825 -6.92 13.69 21.33
C GLU A 825 -7.69 14.34 20.17
N THR A 826 -8.93 13.89 19.91
CA THR A 826 -9.81 14.54 18.92
C THR A 826 -10.21 15.94 19.36
N ALA A 827 -10.58 16.13 20.63
CA ALA A 827 -10.90 17.45 21.17
C ALA A 827 -9.68 18.39 21.10
N LYS A 828 -8.50 17.91 21.49
CA LYS A 828 -7.24 18.68 21.37
C LYS A 828 -6.92 19.05 19.92
N HIS A 829 -7.11 18.13 18.98
CA HIS A 829 -6.91 18.41 17.55
C HIS A 829 -7.91 19.47 17.05
N LYS A 830 -9.18 19.40 17.44
CA LYS A 830 -10.18 20.44 17.13
C LYS A 830 -9.76 21.82 17.65
N LEU A 831 -9.29 21.90 18.90
CA LEU A 831 -8.74 23.13 19.48
C LEU A 831 -7.59 23.68 18.64
N THR A 832 -6.65 22.83 18.23
CA THR A 832 -5.57 23.21 17.31
C THR A 832 -6.10 23.77 15.99
N GLN A 833 -7.08 23.13 15.36
CA GLN A 833 -7.66 23.59 14.09
C GLN A 833 -8.33 24.96 14.24
N PHE A 834 -9.04 25.22 15.34
CA PHE A 834 -9.68 26.50 15.56
C PHE A 834 -8.70 27.67 15.59
N PHE A 835 -7.52 27.47 16.19
CA PHE A 835 -6.53 28.52 16.41
C PHE A 835 -5.33 28.45 15.44
N GLN A 836 -5.37 27.59 14.42
CA GLN A 836 -4.32 27.50 13.42
C GLN A 836 -4.26 28.82 12.62
N GLY A 837 -3.18 29.60 12.83
CA GLY A 837 -2.97 30.89 12.16
C GLY A 837 -3.74 32.06 12.76
N SER A 838 -4.21 31.99 14.00
CA SER A 838 -4.83 33.13 14.71
C SER A 838 -4.37 33.21 16.16
N SER A 839 -4.32 34.42 16.71
CA SER A 839 -4.07 34.61 18.14
C SER A 839 -5.20 34.00 18.96
N ILE A 840 -4.84 33.24 19.99
CA ILE A 840 -5.79 32.75 21.00
C ILE A 840 -6.22 33.96 21.82
N ASN A 841 -7.54 34.17 21.92
CA ASN A 841 -8.06 35.25 22.76
C ASN A 841 -7.98 34.81 24.23
N LYS A 842 -7.58 35.71 25.12
CA LYS A 842 -7.54 35.50 26.58
C LYS A 842 -8.87 35.04 27.19
N ASN A 843 -9.99 35.28 26.50
CA ASN A 843 -11.33 34.87 26.96
C ASN A 843 -11.81 33.52 26.40
N SER A 844 -11.03 32.86 25.55
CA SER A 844 -11.38 31.51 25.07
C SER A 844 -11.24 30.51 26.19
N ARG A 845 -12.32 29.79 26.49
CA ARG A 845 -12.33 28.71 27.49
C ARG A 845 -13.12 27.52 26.98
N VAL A 846 -12.68 26.35 27.38
CA VAL A 846 -13.47 25.12 27.29
C VAL A 846 -14.32 25.03 28.55
N TYR A 847 -15.60 24.70 28.40
CA TYR A 847 -16.49 24.48 29.52
C TYR A 847 -17.45 23.32 29.22
N PHE A 848 -17.97 22.69 30.27
CA PHE A 848 -18.96 21.63 30.15
C PHE A 848 -20.40 22.17 30.15
N ASP A 849 -21.18 21.78 29.16
CA ASP A 849 -22.62 22.03 29.06
C ASP A 849 -23.38 20.81 29.61
N GLU A 850 -24.05 21.00 30.75
CA GLU A 850 -24.80 19.94 31.45
C GLU A 850 -26.05 19.50 30.69
N ASP A 851 -26.71 20.42 29.97
CA ASP A 851 -27.98 20.15 29.28
C ASP A 851 -27.77 19.29 28.03
N GLU A 852 -26.67 19.53 27.33
CA GLU A 852 -26.26 18.76 26.15
C GLU A 852 -25.29 17.63 26.47
N ASN A 853 -24.71 17.61 27.68
CA ASN A 853 -23.71 16.64 28.13
C ASN A 853 -22.47 16.61 27.18
N VAL A 854 -21.98 17.81 26.84
CA VAL A 854 -20.88 18.06 25.90
C VAL A 854 -19.92 19.11 26.42
N PHE A 855 -18.67 19.10 25.95
CA PHE A 855 -17.75 20.23 26.12
C PHE A 855 -17.82 21.14 24.91
N LYS A 856 -17.95 22.44 25.18
CA LYS A 856 -17.98 23.51 24.19
C LYS A 856 -16.76 24.43 24.37
N ILE A 857 -16.38 25.12 23.31
CA ILE A 857 -15.41 26.22 23.35
C ILE A 857 -16.07 27.53 22.96
N THR A 858 -15.77 28.60 23.72
CA THR A 858 -16.16 29.97 23.35
C THR A 858 -15.18 30.56 22.32
N THR A 859 -15.71 30.98 21.16
CA THR A 859 -14.93 31.69 20.14
C THR A 859 -15.64 32.97 19.68
N ASN A 860 -14.87 34.02 19.34
CA ASN A 860 -15.42 35.30 18.83
C ASN A 860 -15.47 35.36 17.29
N ARG A 861 -15.46 34.23 16.57
CA ARG A 861 -15.59 34.24 15.10
C ARG A 861 -17.07 34.28 14.71
N ASN A 862 -17.41 35.16 13.77
CA ASN A 862 -18.78 35.52 13.37
C ASN A 862 -19.77 34.34 13.25
N HIS A 863 -20.98 34.54 13.81
CA HIS A 863 -22.24 33.80 13.68
C HIS A 863 -22.47 32.49 14.46
N ASN A 864 -21.51 31.95 15.23
CA ASN A 864 -21.82 30.99 16.30
C ASN A 864 -20.83 31.16 17.47
N PRO A 865 -21.27 31.57 18.67
CA PRO A 865 -20.36 31.86 19.79
C PRO A 865 -19.71 30.62 20.41
N GLU A 866 -20.25 29.41 20.13
CA GLU A 866 -19.89 28.17 20.82
C GLU A 866 -19.83 26.98 19.85
N GLU A 867 -18.78 26.16 19.96
CA GLU A 867 -18.63 24.94 19.17
C GLU A 867 -18.37 23.71 20.04
N ILE A 868 -19.00 22.58 19.69
CA ILE A 868 -18.87 21.30 20.40
C ILE A 868 -17.56 20.61 20.04
N ILE A 869 -16.74 20.34 21.05
CA ILE A 869 -15.44 19.67 20.87
C ILE A 869 -15.40 18.24 21.41
N TYR A 870 -16.25 17.89 22.38
CA TYR A 870 -16.24 16.57 23.03
C TYR A 870 -17.63 16.17 23.52
N PHE A 871 -18.10 14.96 23.18
CA PHE A 871 -19.34 14.39 23.75
C PHE A 871 -19.02 13.50 24.96
N TYR A 872 -19.54 13.85 26.15
CA TYR A 872 -19.23 13.14 27.39
C TYR A 872 -20.11 11.91 27.58
N ARG A 873 -19.53 10.83 28.09
CA ARG A 873 -20.25 9.58 28.42
C ARG A 873 -20.15 9.35 29.93
N GLY A 874 -21.21 9.69 30.66
CA GLY A 874 -21.26 9.61 32.12
C GLY A 874 -20.95 8.23 32.69
N GLU A 875 -21.26 7.15 31.95
CA GLU A 875 -20.92 5.76 32.32
C GLU A 875 -19.42 5.52 32.55
N TYR A 876 -18.53 6.37 32.00
CA TYR A 876 -17.08 6.29 32.17
C TYR A 876 -16.51 7.38 33.09
N GLY A 877 -17.36 8.14 33.78
CA GLY A 877 -16.94 9.25 34.64
C GLY A 877 -16.03 8.83 35.80
N ALA A 878 -16.11 7.58 36.24
CA ALA A 878 -15.23 7.02 37.26
C ALA A 878 -13.77 6.86 36.79
N ILE A 879 -13.53 6.79 35.47
CA ILE A 879 -12.18 6.73 34.88
C ILE A 879 -11.69 8.15 34.54
N LYS A 880 -12.59 8.95 33.96
CA LYS A 880 -12.30 10.31 33.54
C LYS A 880 -13.52 11.19 33.80
N ASN A 881 -13.48 11.92 34.91
CA ASN A 881 -14.59 12.79 35.29
C ASN A 881 -14.61 14.08 34.44
N LYS A 882 -15.73 14.82 34.51
CA LYS A 882 -15.93 16.04 33.72
C LYS A 882 -14.95 17.17 34.06
N ASN A 883 -14.67 17.38 35.35
CA ASN A 883 -13.78 18.44 35.82
C ASN A 883 -12.33 18.20 35.35
N ASP A 884 -11.83 16.97 35.52
CA ASP A 884 -10.48 16.58 35.05
C ASP A 884 -10.31 16.82 33.55
N LEU A 885 -11.37 16.57 32.78
CA LEU A 885 -11.34 16.73 31.32
C LEU A 885 -11.42 18.20 30.93
N GLU A 886 -12.23 19.01 31.62
CA GLU A 886 -12.26 20.46 31.47
C GLU A 886 -10.88 21.06 31.74
N ASP A 887 -10.26 20.68 32.86
CA ASP A 887 -8.93 21.13 33.27
C ASP A 887 -7.87 20.76 32.22
N ILE A 888 -7.88 19.52 31.72
CA ILE A 888 -6.91 19.07 30.71
C ILE A 888 -7.06 19.82 29.38
N LEU A 889 -8.29 20.12 28.97
CA LEU A 889 -8.55 20.82 27.71
C LEU A 889 -8.21 22.30 27.83
N ASN A 890 -8.50 22.94 28.98
CA ASN A 890 -8.10 24.30 29.26
C ASN A 890 -6.59 24.44 29.46
N GLU A 891 -5.93 23.51 30.16
CA GLU A 891 -4.46 23.46 30.30
C GLU A 891 -3.81 23.34 28.92
N TYR A 892 -4.36 22.49 28.04
CA TYR A 892 -3.89 22.38 26.66
C TYR A 892 -4.06 23.70 25.90
N LEU A 893 -5.20 24.38 26.05
CA LEU A 893 -5.46 25.68 25.44
C LEU A 893 -4.48 26.75 25.93
N CYS A 894 -4.20 26.83 27.24
CA CYS A 894 -3.21 27.74 27.82
C CYS A 894 -1.80 27.45 27.29
N LYS A 895 -1.40 26.17 27.21
CA LYS A 895 -0.12 25.76 26.63
C LYS A 895 -0.01 26.05 25.13
N MET A 896 -1.13 26.10 24.42
CA MET A 896 -1.15 26.58 23.03
C MET A 896 -0.88 28.08 22.95
N GLU A 897 -1.38 28.87 23.90
CA GLU A 897 -1.14 30.32 23.97
C GLU A 897 0.33 30.64 24.23
N THR A 898 0.99 29.89 25.12
CA THR A 898 2.42 30.08 25.46
C THR A 898 3.38 29.44 24.45
N GLY A 899 2.88 28.67 23.48
CA GLY A 899 3.70 27.90 22.53
C GLY A 899 4.35 26.63 23.12
N GLU A 900 4.05 26.28 24.36
CA GLU A 900 4.62 25.12 25.07
C GLU A 900 3.90 23.79 24.77
N SER A 901 2.71 23.83 24.17
CA SER A 901 1.93 22.64 23.86
C SER A 901 2.55 21.76 22.76
N GLU A 902 2.45 20.44 22.93
CA GLU A 902 2.62 19.49 21.83
C GLU A 902 1.37 19.56 20.92
N ILE A 903 1.52 20.13 19.72
CA ILE A 903 0.42 20.20 18.74
C ILE A 903 -0.07 18.78 18.45
N VAL A 904 -1.34 18.51 18.76
CA VAL A 904 -1.95 17.20 18.50
C VAL A 904 -2.30 17.09 17.00
N LEU A 905 -1.48 16.32 16.30
CA LEU A 905 -1.64 16.05 14.87
C LEU A 905 -2.76 15.03 14.60
N LEU A 906 -3.41 15.16 13.43
CA LEU A 906 -4.42 14.21 12.97
C LEU A 906 -3.89 12.77 12.88
N ASN A 907 -2.58 12.58 12.66
CA ASN A 907 -1.95 11.26 12.66
C ASN A 907 -2.08 10.53 14.00
N ARG A 908 -2.01 11.25 15.12
CA ARG A 908 -2.17 10.67 16.46
C ARG A 908 -3.61 10.20 16.69
N VAL A 909 -4.60 10.97 16.24
CA VAL A 909 -6.02 10.59 16.18
C VAL A 909 -6.21 9.37 15.29
N ASN A 910 -5.61 9.36 14.10
CA ASN A 910 -5.69 8.26 13.15
C ASN A 910 -5.12 6.94 13.70
N HIS A 911 -4.01 6.99 14.46
CA HIS A 911 -3.47 5.81 15.12
C HIS A 911 -4.44 5.18 16.13
N LEU A 912 -5.19 6.00 16.86
CA LEU A 912 -6.22 5.52 17.79
C LEU A 912 -7.44 4.96 17.05
N ARG A 913 -7.88 5.62 15.96
CA ARG A 913 -8.94 5.10 15.06
C ARG A 913 -8.58 3.74 14.47
N ASP A 914 -7.33 3.57 14.03
CA ASP A 914 -6.83 2.30 13.52
C ASP A 914 -6.77 1.22 14.60
N ALA A 915 -6.40 1.57 15.84
CA ALA A 915 -6.39 0.65 16.97
C ALA A 915 -7.79 0.13 17.31
N ILE A 916 -8.79 1.02 17.41
CA ILE A 916 -10.19 0.66 17.65
C ILE A 916 -10.74 -0.19 16.49
N SER A 917 -10.50 0.23 15.24
CA SER A 917 -10.91 -0.54 14.04
C SER A 917 -10.32 -1.96 14.06
N ALA A 918 -9.05 -2.11 14.45
CA ALA A 918 -8.40 -3.41 14.54
C ALA A 918 -9.00 -4.30 15.63
N ASN A 919 -9.38 -3.73 16.78
CA ASN A 919 -10.05 -4.47 17.86
C ASN A 919 -11.42 -4.99 17.44
N ILE A 920 -12.23 -4.13 16.79
CA ILE A 920 -13.55 -4.49 16.26
C ILE A 920 -13.43 -5.62 15.23
N VAL A 921 -12.50 -5.50 14.28
CA VAL A 921 -12.25 -6.54 13.27
C VAL A 921 -11.72 -7.84 13.92
N GLY A 922 -11.00 -7.74 15.04
CA GLY A 922 -10.59 -8.88 15.85
C GLY A 922 -11.78 -9.63 16.44
N ILE A 923 -12.76 -8.92 16.99
CA ILE A 923 -14.02 -9.48 17.51
C ILE A 923 -14.81 -10.15 16.39
N LEU A 924 -15.04 -9.44 15.27
CA LEU A 924 -15.76 -9.99 14.11
C LEU A 924 -15.08 -11.26 13.58
N SER A 925 -13.74 -11.25 13.47
CA SER A 925 -12.99 -12.43 13.05
C SER A 925 -13.19 -13.62 13.99
N TYR A 926 -13.28 -13.40 15.30
CA TYR A 926 -13.53 -14.45 16.29
C TYR A 926 -14.97 -14.98 16.19
N LEU A 927 -15.93 -14.07 16.01
CA LEU A 927 -17.33 -14.44 15.85
C LEU A 927 -17.59 -15.21 14.54
N ILE A 928 -16.93 -14.85 13.43
CA ILE A 928 -17.00 -15.60 12.17
C ILE A 928 -16.48 -17.04 12.34
N ASP A 929 -15.47 -17.24 13.20
CA ASP A 929 -14.96 -18.58 13.49
C ASP A 929 -15.92 -19.40 14.38
N LEU A 930 -16.70 -18.74 15.22
CA LEU A 930 -17.75 -19.37 16.04
C LEU A 930 -19.03 -19.67 15.26
N PHE A 931 -19.39 -18.81 14.32
CA PHE A 931 -20.58 -18.90 13.49
C PHE A 931 -20.15 -19.06 12.02
N PRO A 932 -19.77 -20.28 11.58
CA PRO A 932 -19.49 -20.54 10.17
C PRO A 932 -20.74 -20.26 9.32
N GLU A 933 -20.58 -20.03 8.02
CA GLU A 933 -21.68 -19.68 7.09
C GLU A 933 -22.34 -18.32 7.41
N THR A 934 -21.57 -17.37 7.93
CA THR A 934 -22.04 -16.00 8.20
C THR A 934 -21.72 -15.04 7.06
N ILE A 935 -22.67 -14.15 6.74
CA ILE A 935 -22.45 -12.95 5.93
C ILE A 935 -22.34 -11.70 6.83
N VAL A 936 -21.53 -10.71 6.42
CA VAL A 936 -21.38 -9.44 7.12
C VAL A 936 -22.08 -8.36 6.30
N ALA A 937 -23.21 -7.87 6.80
CA ALA A 937 -24.01 -6.83 6.17
C ALA A 937 -23.59 -5.43 6.68
N LEU A 938 -23.37 -4.51 5.76
CA LEU A 938 -23.02 -3.11 6.00
C LEU A 938 -23.94 -2.19 5.21
N GLU A 939 -24.18 -0.98 5.70
CA GLU A 939 -24.87 0.03 4.90
C GLU A 939 -24.02 0.50 3.71
N ASN A 940 -24.67 0.71 2.57
CA ASN A 940 -24.04 1.29 1.39
C ASN A 940 -23.98 2.83 1.47
N LEU A 941 -23.18 3.34 2.41
CA LEU A 941 -23.03 4.79 2.63
C LEU A 941 -22.33 5.47 1.45
N ALA A 942 -22.96 6.50 0.89
CA ALA A 942 -22.38 7.31 -0.19
C ALA A 942 -21.17 8.12 0.29
N LYS A 943 -20.22 8.40 -0.61
CA LYS A 943 -19.01 9.17 -0.29
C LYS A 943 -19.30 10.52 0.38
N GLY A 944 -20.26 11.29 -0.14
CA GLY A 944 -20.64 12.57 0.44
C GLY A 944 -21.17 12.47 1.88
N THR A 945 -21.85 11.37 2.22
CA THR A 945 -22.31 11.09 3.60
C THR A 945 -21.13 10.83 4.52
N ILE A 946 -20.15 10.05 4.05
CA ILE A 946 -18.94 9.71 4.82
C ILE A 946 -18.07 10.95 5.04
N ASP A 947 -17.85 11.76 4.01
CA ASP A 947 -17.05 12.99 4.10
C ASP A 947 -17.70 13.97 5.09
N ARG A 948 -19.04 14.07 5.07
CA ARG A 948 -19.80 14.82 6.06
C ARG A 948 -19.66 14.26 7.49
N HIS A 949 -19.66 12.95 7.66
CA HIS A 949 -19.47 12.36 9.00
C HIS A 949 -18.07 12.64 9.54
N VAL A 950 -17.04 12.61 8.70
CA VAL A 950 -15.66 12.94 9.08
C VAL A 950 -15.52 14.43 9.45
N SER A 951 -16.16 15.34 8.70
CA SER A 951 -16.13 16.76 9.02
C SER A 951 -16.89 17.10 10.31
N GLN A 952 -17.94 16.35 10.64
CA GLN A 952 -18.67 16.49 11.90
C GLN A 952 -17.93 15.88 13.09
N SER A 953 -17.21 14.77 12.88
CA SER A 953 -16.45 14.08 13.92
C SER A 953 -15.19 13.41 13.36
N TYR A 954 -14.03 13.92 13.77
CA TYR A 954 -12.74 13.31 13.43
C TYR A 954 -12.56 11.90 13.98
N GLU A 955 -13.44 11.44 14.88
CA GLU A 955 -13.45 10.09 15.44
C GLU A 955 -13.98 9.03 14.47
N ASN A 956 -14.77 9.42 13.47
CA ASN A 956 -15.48 8.50 12.56
C ASN A 956 -14.53 7.42 12.04
N ILE A 957 -14.85 6.13 12.13
CA ILE A 957 -13.95 5.06 11.64
C ILE A 957 -14.44 4.33 10.40
N THR A 958 -15.55 4.76 9.78
CA THR A 958 -16.28 4.02 8.74
C THR A 958 -15.37 3.42 7.66
N ARG A 959 -14.55 4.25 6.98
CA ARG A 959 -13.64 3.76 5.92
C ARG A 959 -12.48 2.95 6.45
N ARG A 960 -11.88 3.36 7.58
CA ARG A 960 -10.75 2.65 8.20
C ARG A 960 -11.16 1.24 8.62
N PHE A 961 -12.36 1.11 9.19
CA PHE A 961 -12.99 -0.14 9.55
C PHE A 961 -13.28 -1.01 8.31
N GLU A 962 -13.92 -0.48 7.26
CA GLU A 962 -14.17 -1.24 6.01
C GLU A 962 -12.88 -1.84 5.44
N TRP A 963 -11.82 -1.04 5.34
CA TRP A 963 -10.51 -1.50 4.85
C TRP A 963 -9.83 -2.52 5.77
N ALA A 964 -9.97 -2.36 7.09
CA ALA A 964 -9.43 -3.32 8.05
C ALA A 964 -10.18 -4.66 7.98
N LEU A 965 -11.51 -4.63 7.88
CA LEU A 965 -12.36 -5.81 7.73
C LEU A 965 -12.04 -6.56 6.44
N TYR A 966 -12.01 -5.86 5.30
CA TYR A 966 -11.71 -6.48 4.01
C TYR A 966 -10.33 -7.15 4.01
N ARG A 967 -9.29 -6.47 4.53
CA ARG A 967 -7.94 -7.08 4.68
C ARG A 967 -7.94 -8.31 5.58
N LYS A 968 -8.75 -8.33 6.63
CA LYS A 968 -8.87 -9.49 7.53
C LYS A 968 -9.56 -10.67 6.84
N LEU A 969 -10.63 -10.42 6.10
CA LEU A 969 -11.39 -11.44 5.37
C LEU A 969 -10.62 -11.98 4.16
N LEU A 970 -9.86 -11.14 3.47
CA LEU A 970 -8.91 -11.54 2.44
C LEU A 970 -7.91 -12.56 3.00
N ASN A 971 -7.32 -12.28 4.17
CA ASN A 971 -6.39 -13.23 4.81
C ASN A 971 -7.02 -14.56 5.23
N LYS A 972 -8.36 -14.61 5.35
CA LYS A 972 -9.17 -15.79 5.63
C LYS A 972 -9.76 -16.43 4.35
N GLN A 973 -9.51 -15.88 3.17
CA GLN A 973 -10.11 -16.31 1.90
C GLN A 973 -11.64 -16.18 1.83
N LEU A 974 -12.21 -15.25 2.59
CA LEU A 974 -13.66 -14.98 2.63
C LEU A 974 -14.04 -13.72 1.83
N ALA A 975 -13.07 -13.13 1.15
CA ALA A 975 -13.25 -12.00 0.25
C ALA A 975 -12.40 -12.22 -1.01
N PRO A 976 -12.85 -11.75 -2.20
CA PRO A 976 -12.12 -11.93 -3.45
C PRO A 976 -10.76 -11.19 -3.42
N PRO A 977 -9.68 -11.71 -4.07
CA PRO A 977 -8.36 -11.09 -4.05
C PRO A 977 -8.22 -9.86 -4.96
N GLU A 978 -7.16 -9.07 -4.73
CA GLU A 978 -6.69 -7.97 -5.60
C GLU A 978 -7.65 -6.79 -5.87
N LEU A 979 -8.66 -6.57 -5.04
CA LEU A 979 -9.58 -5.45 -5.24
C LEU A 979 -9.19 -4.21 -4.44
N LYS A 980 -8.06 -3.60 -4.81
CA LYS A 980 -7.65 -2.27 -4.30
C LYS A 980 -8.72 -1.19 -4.56
N GLU A 981 -9.71 -1.47 -5.40
CA GLU A 981 -10.73 -0.54 -5.90
C GLU A 981 -12.17 -0.89 -5.44
N ASN A 982 -12.37 -1.78 -4.46
CA ASN A 982 -13.73 -2.19 -4.03
C ASN A 982 -14.67 -1.02 -3.71
N ILE A 983 -14.14 0.06 -3.13
CA ILE A 983 -14.91 1.26 -2.83
C ILE A 983 -15.32 1.98 -4.13
N LEU A 984 -14.47 1.99 -5.15
CA LEU A 984 -14.73 2.63 -6.45
C LEU A 984 -15.74 1.83 -7.28
N LEU A 985 -15.68 0.49 -7.22
CA LEU A 985 -16.65 -0.40 -7.88
C LEU A 985 -18.06 -0.31 -7.27
N ARG A 986 -18.17 0.13 -6.01
CA ARG A 986 -19.45 0.43 -5.33
C ARG A 986 -20.04 1.79 -5.70
N GLU A 987 -19.21 2.71 -6.17
CA GLU A 987 -19.57 4.12 -6.41
C GLU A 987 -19.89 4.43 -7.89
N GLY A 988 -19.81 3.43 -8.79
CA GLY A 988 -20.12 3.56 -10.22
C GLY A 988 -21.58 3.25 -10.60
N ASP A 989 -21.90 3.38 -11.90
CA ASP A 989 -23.26 3.24 -12.45
C ASP A 989 -23.83 1.81 -12.39
N ASP A 990 -22.96 0.79 -12.33
CA ASP A 990 -23.30 -0.63 -12.20
C ASP A 990 -22.78 -1.19 -10.86
N LYS A 991 -23.51 -0.90 -9.78
CA LYS A 991 -23.09 -1.20 -8.41
C LYS A 991 -22.91 -2.71 -8.18
N ILE A 992 -21.78 -3.07 -7.56
CA ILE A 992 -21.60 -4.38 -6.95
C ILE A 992 -21.89 -4.24 -5.46
N ASP A 993 -22.89 -4.96 -4.98
CA ASP A 993 -23.31 -4.89 -3.57
C ASP A 993 -22.71 -5.99 -2.71
N GLN A 994 -22.04 -7.01 -3.27
CA GLN A 994 -21.43 -8.10 -2.50
C GLN A 994 -19.98 -8.38 -2.91
N PHE A 995 -19.11 -8.50 -1.92
CA PHE A 995 -17.69 -8.83 -2.07
C PHE A 995 -17.33 -9.95 -1.11
N GLY A 996 -17.45 -11.18 -1.58
CA GLY A 996 -17.34 -12.37 -0.74
C GLY A 996 -18.45 -12.38 0.32
N ILE A 997 -18.06 -12.57 1.57
CA ILE A 997 -19.02 -12.54 2.69
C ILE A 997 -19.42 -11.11 3.11
N ILE A 998 -18.86 -10.05 2.50
CA ILE A 998 -19.30 -8.68 2.80
C ILE A 998 -20.44 -8.32 1.86
N HIS A 999 -21.58 -7.90 2.40
CA HIS A 999 -22.71 -7.44 1.61
C HIS A 999 -23.13 -6.02 2.02
N PHE A 1000 -23.37 -5.18 1.03
CA PHE A 1000 -23.82 -3.81 1.20
C PHE A 1000 -25.32 -3.73 0.95
N VAL A 1001 -26.06 -3.19 1.92
CA VAL A 1001 -27.51 -3.00 1.83
C VAL A 1001 -27.83 -1.51 1.71
N GLU A 1002 -28.96 -1.19 1.10
CA GLU A 1002 -29.41 0.21 1.00
C GLU A 1002 -29.66 0.82 2.38
N GLU A 1003 -29.16 2.04 2.61
CA GLU A 1003 -29.32 2.82 3.85
C GLU A 1003 -30.80 3.14 4.17
N LYS A 1004 -31.67 3.19 3.16
CA LYS A 1004 -33.05 3.68 3.31
C LYS A 1004 -33.82 2.94 4.41
N ASN A 1005 -34.16 3.61 5.51
CA ASN A 1005 -34.94 3.09 6.65
C ASN A 1005 -34.22 2.11 7.60
N THR A 1006 -32.92 1.84 7.44
CA THR A 1006 -32.16 1.01 8.41
C THR A 1006 -32.24 1.56 9.84
N SER A 1007 -32.14 2.87 10.00
CA SER A 1007 -32.22 3.56 11.30
C SER A 1007 -33.63 3.97 11.72
N LYS A 1008 -34.66 3.69 10.92
CA LYS A 1008 -36.04 4.18 11.14
C LYS A 1008 -37.08 3.07 11.29
N ASP A 1009 -36.85 1.90 10.72
CA ASP A 1009 -37.81 0.81 10.81
C ASP A 1009 -37.86 0.22 12.21
N CYS A 1010 -39.06 0.05 12.74
CA CYS A 1010 -39.25 -0.61 14.02
C CYS A 1010 -38.95 -2.12 13.91
N PRO A 1011 -38.12 -2.69 14.80
CA PRO A 1011 -37.77 -4.11 14.74
C PRO A 1011 -38.97 -5.03 15.02
N ASN A 1012 -39.98 -4.52 15.74
CA ASN A 1012 -41.18 -5.26 16.12
C ASN A 1012 -42.29 -5.20 15.05
N CYS A 1013 -42.73 -4.00 14.65
CA CYS A 1013 -43.88 -3.86 13.73
C CYS A 1013 -43.50 -3.48 12.29
N ARG A 1014 -42.20 -3.34 11.99
CA ARG A 1014 -41.64 -3.01 10.66
C ARG A 1014 -42.12 -1.69 10.03
N LYS A 1015 -42.85 -0.86 10.78
CA LYS A 1015 -43.27 0.47 10.32
C LYS A 1015 -42.12 1.47 10.50
N THR A 1016 -41.90 2.30 9.50
CA THR A 1016 -40.93 3.39 9.57
C THR A 1016 -41.39 4.42 10.60
N THR A 1017 -40.52 4.69 11.57
CA THR A 1017 -40.78 5.62 12.67
C THR A 1017 -39.90 6.85 12.51
N GLN A 1018 -40.45 8.05 12.74
CA GLN A 1018 -39.64 9.26 12.91
C GLN A 1018 -39.08 9.31 14.32
N GLN A 1019 -37.75 9.23 14.44
CA GLN A 1019 -37.02 9.41 15.68
C GLN A 1019 -36.69 10.89 15.87
N THR A 1020 -36.91 11.44 17.07
CA THR A 1020 -36.48 12.81 17.40
C THR A 1020 -34.96 12.83 17.65
N ASN A 1021 -34.31 13.95 17.38
CA ASN A 1021 -32.88 14.11 17.65
C ASN A 1021 -32.55 13.96 19.14
N ASP A 1022 -33.43 14.45 20.03
CA ASP A 1022 -33.28 14.27 21.47
C ASP A 1022 -33.30 12.79 21.86
N ASN A 1023 -34.26 12.00 21.36
CA ASN A 1023 -34.32 10.57 21.66
C ASN A 1023 -33.08 9.84 21.13
N LYS A 1024 -32.57 10.21 19.96
CA LYS A 1024 -31.42 9.53 19.34
C LYS A 1024 -30.10 9.86 20.03
N PHE A 1025 -29.81 11.14 20.23
CA PHE A 1025 -28.48 11.60 20.67
C PHE A 1025 -28.39 11.89 22.17
N LYS A 1026 -29.47 12.40 22.79
CA LYS A 1026 -29.49 12.69 24.23
C LYS A 1026 -29.90 11.48 25.03
N GLU A 1027 -31.06 10.89 24.72
CA GLU A 1027 -31.59 9.77 25.50
C GLU A 1027 -31.03 8.41 25.07
N LYS A 1028 -30.45 8.32 23.87
CA LYS A 1028 -30.05 7.05 23.22
C LYS A 1028 -31.17 6.00 23.23
N LYS A 1029 -32.39 6.42 22.91
CA LYS A 1029 -33.59 5.58 22.86
C LYS A 1029 -34.21 5.57 21.49
N PHE A 1030 -34.72 4.41 21.08
CA PHE A 1030 -35.59 4.28 19.92
C PHE A 1030 -37.00 3.94 20.38
N VAL A 1031 -37.97 4.79 20.01
CA VAL A 1031 -39.38 4.64 20.42
C VAL A 1031 -40.27 4.61 19.19
N CYS A 1032 -40.96 3.49 18.96
CA CYS A 1032 -41.94 3.32 17.90
C CYS A 1032 -43.32 3.79 18.34
N LYS A 1033 -43.83 4.84 17.70
CA LYS A 1033 -45.19 5.34 17.96
C LYS A 1033 -46.30 4.37 17.57
N SER A 1034 -46.04 3.44 16.63
CA SER A 1034 -47.08 2.56 16.08
C SER A 1034 -47.37 1.31 16.92
N CYS A 1035 -46.35 0.69 17.52
CA CYS A 1035 -46.51 -0.51 18.35
C CYS A 1035 -45.98 -0.33 19.77
N GLY A 1036 -45.58 0.89 20.12
CA GLY A 1036 -45.00 1.21 21.42
C GLY A 1036 -43.64 0.56 21.68
N PHE A 1037 -42.93 0.06 20.65
CA PHE A 1037 -41.57 -0.48 20.81
C PHE A 1037 -40.64 0.58 21.43
N ASP A 1038 -39.80 0.18 22.37
CA ASP A 1038 -38.98 1.08 23.19
C ASP A 1038 -37.77 0.29 23.65
N THR A 1039 -36.58 0.78 23.32
CA THR A 1039 -35.28 0.16 23.64
C THR A 1039 -34.92 0.23 25.13
N SER A 1040 -35.63 1.06 25.91
CA SER A 1040 -35.44 1.17 27.36
C SER A 1040 -36.25 0.16 28.18
N LYS A 1041 -37.11 -0.64 27.52
CA LYS A 1041 -37.97 -1.63 28.18
C LYS A 1041 -37.50 -3.05 27.84
N ASP A 1042 -37.46 -3.92 28.85
CA ASP A 1042 -37.16 -5.34 28.69
C ASP A 1042 -38.29 -6.06 27.91
N ARG A 1043 -37.95 -6.85 26.89
CA ARG A 1043 -38.93 -7.37 25.91
C ARG A 1043 -38.50 -8.72 25.37
N LYS A 1044 -39.14 -9.79 25.86
CA LYS A 1044 -38.97 -11.20 25.42
C LYS A 1044 -38.40 -11.34 24.00
N GLY A 1045 -37.07 -11.51 23.93
CA GLY A 1045 -36.37 -11.84 22.68
C GLY A 1045 -35.57 -10.73 22.02
N MET A 1046 -35.85 -9.47 22.33
CA MET A 1046 -35.19 -8.30 21.73
C MET A 1046 -34.37 -7.50 22.75
N ASP A 1047 -34.10 -8.08 23.91
CA ASP A 1047 -33.46 -7.42 25.06
C ASP A 1047 -32.08 -6.83 24.73
N SER A 1048 -31.40 -7.35 23.70
CA SER A 1048 -30.12 -6.81 23.23
C SER A 1048 -30.25 -5.58 22.32
N LEU A 1049 -31.45 -5.23 21.84
CA LEU A 1049 -31.70 -4.02 21.05
C LEU A 1049 -31.95 -2.83 21.99
N ASN A 1050 -30.90 -2.43 22.69
CA ASN A 1050 -30.97 -1.43 23.77
C ASN A 1050 -30.61 0.00 23.33
N SER A 1051 -30.29 0.21 22.05
CA SER A 1051 -29.94 1.52 21.49
C SER A 1051 -30.46 1.70 20.07
N PRO A 1052 -30.56 2.96 19.57
CA PRO A 1052 -30.89 3.22 18.17
C PRO A 1052 -29.93 2.56 17.19
N ASP A 1053 -28.63 2.52 17.52
CA ASP A 1053 -27.58 1.99 16.64
C ASP A 1053 -27.62 0.44 16.62
N THR A 1054 -27.97 -0.23 17.73
CA THR A 1054 -28.22 -1.70 17.73
C THR A 1054 -29.49 -2.09 16.97
N VAL A 1055 -30.54 -1.25 16.99
CA VAL A 1055 -31.72 -1.40 16.13
C VAL A 1055 -31.35 -1.23 14.65
N ALA A 1056 -30.51 -0.25 14.32
CA ALA A 1056 -30.01 -0.06 12.97
C ALA A 1056 -29.20 -1.27 12.49
N ALA A 1057 -28.30 -1.79 13.33
CA ALA A 1057 -27.53 -3.00 13.04
C ALA A 1057 -28.44 -4.22 12.77
N TYR A 1058 -29.51 -4.40 13.56
CA TYR A 1058 -30.52 -5.43 13.29
C TYR A 1058 -31.19 -5.24 11.92
N ASN A 1059 -31.64 -4.02 11.60
CA ASN A 1059 -32.29 -3.75 10.32
C ASN A 1059 -31.37 -3.95 9.12
N VAL A 1060 -30.08 -3.61 9.26
CA VAL A 1060 -29.05 -3.90 8.26
C VAL A 1060 -28.95 -5.41 8.02
N ALA A 1061 -28.92 -6.21 9.10
CA ALA A 1061 -28.87 -7.66 8.99
C ALA A 1061 -30.14 -8.23 8.35
N ARG A 1062 -31.32 -7.79 8.81
CA ARG A 1062 -32.64 -8.23 8.32
C ARG A 1062 -32.78 -8.02 6.82
N LYS A 1063 -32.44 -6.82 6.34
CA LYS A 1063 -32.53 -6.48 4.92
C LYS A 1063 -31.72 -7.41 4.03
N LYS A 1064 -30.58 -7.91 4.50
CA LYS A 1064 -29.77 -8.87 3.73
C LYS A 1064 -30.52 -10.17 3.45
N PHE A 1065 -31.37 -10.63 4.36
CA PHE A 1065 -32.20 -11.82 4.14
C PHE A 1065 -33.49 -11.52 3.36
N GLU A 1066 -33.87 -10.25 3.24
CA GLU A 1066 -35.00 -9.80 2.41
C GLU A 1066 -34.58 -9.49 0.96
N SER A 1067 -33.28 -9.22 0.72
CA SER A 1067 -32.65 -9.02 -0.59
C SER A 1067 -32.11 -10.31 -1.19
#